data_AF-I2QJW1-F1
#
_entry.id   AF-I2QJW1-F1
#
_cell.length_a   1.000
_cell.length_b   1.000
_cell.length_c   1.000
_cell.angle_alpha   90.00
_cell.angle_beta   90.00
_cell.angle_gamma   90.00
#
_symmetry.space_group_name_H-M   'P 1'
#
loop_
_entity.id
_entity.type
_entity.pdbx_description
1 polymer ?
#
loop_
_entity_poly.entity_id
_entity_poly.type
_entity_poly.pdbx_seq_one_letter_code
_entity_poly.pdbx_strand_id
1 'polypeptide(L)'
;MAMIPRGMQVPARWRLLACGLFLMASCSIAAGADEGIVDVHALPQIEGAVEDISRPDPYSVEYRVPTRQAVTLPAVQKLLSDNGWVPYVMPLEEKSSLLKFRKGRQGLSVHFTQAPGRPDQSVVYYTTDRIYGNVPFPEGASDIVFDGTRPYLGCIAPTPLDATSDFYSSQMAAIGWQKLTPETAARWTRGLDETVPNGLRAFYAHADSKETGFYQQKPVMLTLTRRDDGRTHVDIRVAPFALPGELKADSDLAGLPRPSPTKTAMGLGSASDNKREMSAAAMAELPAVLAFYHRELAARGWHEDGSAPLAPGDEVAIKISSAEETGLLRLGRKYDFTMVSLTAQLKDSALAARAKAKKEADDKFLGDALGAAKQLITADEARRKVQAAALSDAPLNALADSKTPLPLPENAEGVNFEGGEGRLEFSSSSSVKALTAFYRASLKPAGWKEQPSVINQPNMAMMEFSKSGKSISMTVMQMGPKVNVSANGSGLVIAAAKPVEAKSRQAKVVQTKSKEPLTPDPDSALPVPTQHSSTGISSTKFPGSEQSFRTELEASIPAELGEVLAFYRTELTNRGWQEKADGAIVTAERAELAFTSPEGPAVLKLGRARDETTVSLVQRNPQAAAKADIMPKAGQARLMLGNMGPKEASLTINNQTVKIAAGAGGPQSPKGPMLDLPPGKYQYALRLPGRPARTESLTVAAGDAWGLLVGPNGDVLPLQMY
;
A
#
# COMPACT_ATOMS: atom_id res chain seq x y z
N MET A 1 -74.49 41.12 12.35
CA MET A 1 -75.19 41.31 13.64
C MET A 1 -74.94 40.07 14.49
N ALA A 2 -74.40 40.28 15.71
CA ALA A 2 -74.51 39.53 16.99
C ALA A 2 -74.51 37.98 16.98
N MET A 3 -73.97 37.24 17.95
CA MET A 3 -73.22 37.46 19.19
C MET A 3 -72.76 36.04 19.61
N ILE A 4 -71.58 35.91 20.22
CA ILE A 4 -71.15 34.69 20.92
C ILE A 4 -71.83 34.63 22.29
N PRO A 5 -72.38 33.49 22.76
CA PRO A 5 -72.58 33.26 24.18
C PRO A 5 -71.50 32.35 24.79
N ARG A 6 -71.07 32.76 25.99
CA ARG A 6 -70.00 32.23 26.81
C ARG A 6 -70.39 30.95 27.56
N GLY A 7 -69.41 30.04 27.58
CA GLY A 7 -68.95 29.12 28.61
C GLY A 7 -69.75 28.92 29.91
N MET A 8 -70.01 27.63 30.19
CA MET A 8 -70.32 27.11 31.52
C MET A 8 -69.01 26.74 32.24
N GLN A 9 -68.75 27.36 33.39
CA GLN A 9 -67.59 27.06 34.26
C GLN A 9 -67.87 25.83 35.11
N VAL A 10 -66.96 24.85 35.09
CA VAL A 10 -66.94 23.70 36.03
C VAL A 10 -65.73 23.87 36.97
N PRO A 11 -65.88 23.61 38.29
CA PRO A 11 -64.90 24.02 39.30
C PRO A 11 -63.55 23.30 39.19
N ALA A 12 -62.47 24.07 39.38
CA ALA A 12 -61.07 23.66 39.23
C ALA A 12 -60.62 22.49 40.15
N ARG A 13 -61.45 22.08 41.11
CA ARG A 13 -61.10 21.03 42.08
C ARG A 13 -61.32 19.61 41.57
N TRP A 14 -62.06 19.44 40.46
CA TRP A 14 -62.27 18.11 39.87
C TRP A 14 -61.35 17.81 38.67
N ARG A 15 -60.67 18.82 38.12
CA ARG A 15 -59.71 18.63 37.02
C ARG A 15 -58.36 18.05 37.47
N LEU A 16 -57.99 18.21 38.74
CA LEU A 16 -56.71 17.69 39.23
C LEU A 16 -56.76 16.20 39.61
N LEU A 17 -57.94 15.66 39.91
CA LEU A 17 -58.10 14.22 40.22
C LEU A 17 -58.31 13.36 38.96
N ALA A 18 -58.88 13.92 37.89
CA ALA A 18 -58.98 13.26 36.59
C ALA A 18 -57.65 13.26 35.81
N CYS A 19 -56.78 14.26 35.98
CA CYS A 19 -55.45 14.28 35.37
C CYS A 19 -54.45 13.32 36.06
N GLY A 20 -54.68 12.95 37.33
CA GLY A 20 -53.83 11.99 38.05
C GLY A 20 -54.11 10.52 37.72
N LEU A 21 -55.35 10.18 37.32
CA LEU A 21 -55.75 8.80 36.99
C LEU A 21 -55.67 8.48 35.49
N PHE A 22 -55.58 9.48 34.60
CA PHE A 22 -55.27 9.26 33.18
C PHE A 22 -53.77 9.13 32.88
N LEU A 23 -52.89 9.42 33.85
CA LEU A 23 -51.43 9.23 33.72
C LEU A 23 -50.93 7.85 34.20
N MET A 24 -51.81 6.99 34.73
CA MET A 24 -51.48 5.61 35.14
C MET A 24 -52.22 4.54 34.30
N ALA A 25 -52.90 4.95 33.23
CA ALA A 25 -53.51 4.07 32.23
C ALA A 25 -53.11 4.46 30.78
N SER A 26 -52.10 5.33 30.63
CA SER A 26 -51.25 5.28 29.44
C SER A 26 -50.38 4.04 29.62
N CYS A 27 -50.83 2.90 29.08
CA CYS A 27 -49.91 1.86 28.67
C CYS A 27 -48.76 2.60 27.97
N SER A 28 -47.57 2.49 28.54
CA SER A 28 -46.37 2.72 27.76
C SER A 28 -46.59 1.90 26.50
N ILE A 29 -46.85 2.57 25.38
CA ILE A 29 -46.55 1.98 24.09
C ILE A 29 -45.04 1.83 24.20
N ALA A 30 -44.60 0.69 24.73
CA ALA A 30 -43.27 0.21 24.47
C ALA A 30 -43.14 0.35 22.97
N ALA A 31 -42.20 1.18 22.51
CA ALA A 31 -41.84 1.21 21.11
C ALA A 31 -41.67 -0.26 20.71
N GLY A 32 -42.63 -0.79 19.94
CA GLY A 32 -42.61 -2.19 19.56
C GLY A 32 -41.25 -2.41 18.92
N ALA A 33 -40.48 -3.37 19.42
CA ALA A 33 -39.24 -3.77 18.79
C ALA A 33 -39.55 -3.96 17.30
N ASP A 34 -38.74 -3.34 16.44
CA ASP A 34 -38.91 -3.48 15.00
C ASP A 34 -38.83 -4.97 14.67
N GLU A 35 -39.95 -5.60 14.30
CA GLU A 35 -40.03 -7.05 14.08
C GLU A 35 -39.04 -7.53 12.99
N GLY A 36 -38.53 -6.62 12.15
CA GLY A 36 -37.50 -6.88 11.15
C GLY A 36 -36.05 -6.88 11.66
N ILE A 37 -35.81 -6.52 12.93
CA ILE A 37 -34.50 -6.55 13.58
C ILE A 37 -34.48 -7.72 14.56
N VAL A 38 -33.46 -8.58 14.45
CA VAL A 38 -33.27 -9.69 15.39
C VAL A 38 -32.59 -9.20 16.66
N ASP A 39 -33.09 -9.64 17.82
CA ASP A 39 -32.35 -9.53 19.07
C ASP A 39 -31.23 -10.58 19.07
N VAL A 40 -30.00 -10.11 18.84
CA VAL A 40 -28.83 -10.98 18.70
C VAL A 40 -28.39 -11.63 20.02
N HIS A 41 -28.75 -11.06 21.17
CA HIS A 41 -28.43 -11.63 22.48
C HIS A 41 -29.39 -12.76 22.86
N ALA A 42 -30.58 -12.79 22.26
CA ALA A 42 -31.55 -13.88 22.42
C ALA A 42 -31.32 -15.06 21.44
N LEU A 43 -30.31 -14.96 20.55
CA LEU A 43 -30.00 -16.03 19.61
C LEU A 43 -29.33 -17.23 20.30
N PRO A 44 -29.56 -18.46 19.81
CA PRO A 44 -28.93 -19.63 20.36
C PRO A 44 -27.40 -19.58 20.18
N GLN A 45 -26.69 -19.89 21.26
CA GLN A 45 -25.23 -19.96 21.30
C GLN A 45 -24.77 -21.42 21.44
N ILE A 46 -23.53 -21.71 21.03
CA ILE A 46 -22.93 -23.04 21.20
C ILE A 46 -22.75 -23.34 22.70
N GLU A 47 -22.93 -24.60 23.09
CA GLU A 47 -22.70 -25.02 24.47
C GLU A 47 -21.28 -24.68 24.94
N GLY A 48 -21.17 -24.08 26.12
CA GLY A 48 -19.89 -23.59 26.66
C GLY A 48 -19.42 -22.26 26.06
N ALA A 49 -20.23 -21.59 25.25
CA ALA A 49 -19.98 -20.22 24.82
C ALA A 49 -19.98 -19.26 26.01
N VAL A 50 -19.07 -18.29 25.98
CA VAL A 50 -19.01 -17.19 26.95
C VAL A 50 -19.13 -15.88 26.19
N GLU A 51 -20.21 -15.17 26.43
CA GLU A 51 -20.47 -13.84 25.84
C GLU A 51 -19.49 -12.80 26.40
N ASP A 52 -18.95 -11.97 25.51
CA ASP A 52 -18.14 -10.81 25.89
C ASP A 52 -19.05 -9.63 26.23
N ILE A 53 -19.26 -9.42 27.52
CA ILE A 53 -20.08 -8.33 28.06
C ILE A 53 -19.29 -7.03 28.31
N SER A 54 -18.02 -6.96 27.90
CA SER A 54 -17.18 -5.78 28.16
C SER A 54 -17.61 -4.54 27.38
N ARG A 55 -18.26 -4.74 26.23
CA ARG A 55 -18.77 -3.69 25.34
C ARG A 55 -20.17 -4.06 24.85
N PRO A 56 -21.22 -3.80 25.64
CA PRO A 56 -22.58 -4.13 25.23
C PRO A 56 -22.99 -3.31 24.00
N ASP A 57 -23.47 -3.99 22.95
CA ASP A 57 -24.00 -3.40 21.72
C ASP A 57 -25.34 -4.09 21.39
N PRO A 58 -26.47 -3.37 21.33
CA PRO A 58 -27.78 -3.98 21.08
C PRO A 58 -27.92 -4.65 19.71
N TYR A 59 -27.01 -4.39 18.77
CA TYR A 59 -27.05 -4.90 17.41
C TYR A 59 -25.95 -5.91 17.10
N SER A 60 -25.01 -6.13 18.03
CA SER A 60 -23.95 -7.10 17.87
C SER A 60 -23.58 -7.81 19.17
N VAL A 61 -23.33 -9.11 19.09
CA VAL A 61 -22.82 -9.88 20.23
C VAL A 61 -21.59 -10.68 19.80
N GLU A 62 -20.57 -10.65 20.66
CA GLU A 62 -19.37 -11.45 20.55
C GLU A 62 -19.41 -12.55 21.61
N TYR A 63 -19.16 -13.80 21.22
CA TYR A 63 -18.96 -14.88 22.19
C TYR A 63 -17.77 -15.77 21.84
N ARG A 64 -17.09 -16.24 22.88
CA ARG A 64 -15.94 -17.13 22.78
C ARG A 64 -16.39 -18.57 22.95
N VAL A 65 -15.92 -19.45 22.07
CA VAL A 65 -16.22 -20.88 22.10
C VAL A 65 -14.93 -21.67 22.32
N PRO A 66 -14.90 -22.63 23.26
CA PRO A 66 -13.71 -23.42 23.59
C PRO A 66 -13.40 -24.52 22.54
N THR A 67 -13.63 -24.24 21.26
CA THR A 67 -13.35 -25.13 20.13
C THR A 67 -12.73 -24.36 18.97
N ARG A 68 -11.98 -25.06 18.12
CA ARG A 68 -11.35 -24.47 16.93
C ARG A 68 -12.37 -24.12 15.86
N GLN A 69 -12.06 -23.10 15.06
CA GLN A 69 -12.97 -22.55 14.04
C GLN A 69 -13.53 -23.61 13.07
N ALA A 70 -12.70 -24.57 12.67
CA ALA A 70 -13.09 -25.67 11.77
C ALA A 70 -14.20 -26.58 12.35
N VAL A 71 -14.36 -26.61 13.67
CA VAL A 71 -15.41 -27.36 14.39
C VAL A 71 -16.58 -26.44 14.72
N THR A 72 -16.29 -25.22 15.20
CA THR A 72 -17.30 -24.25 15.62
C THR A 72 -18.20 -23.81 14.46
N LEU A 73 -17.61 -23.55 13.28
CA LEU A 73 -18.32 -23.06 12.10
C LEU A 73 -19.50 -23.96 11.67
N PRO A 74 -19.30 -25.26 11.37
CA PRO A 74 -20.41 -26.14 10.99
C PRO A 74 -21.43 -26.34 12.14
N ALA A 75 -20.99 -26.27 13.40
CA ALA A 75 -21.89 -26.39 14.55
C ALA A 75 -22.83 -25.18 14.67
N VAL A 76 -22.33 -23.96 14.51
CA VAL A 76 -23.14 -22.73 14.52
C VAL A 76 -24.11 -22.70 13.34
N GLN A 77 -23.65 -23.07 12.14
CA GLN A 77 -24.52 -23.17 10.97
C GLN A 77 -25.69 -24.12 11.23
N LYS A 78 -25.40 -25.32 11.76
CA LYS A 78 -26.43 -26.29 12.12
C LYS A 78 -27.38 -25.76 13.19
N LEU A 79 -26.86 -25.16 14.25
CA LEU A 79 -27.65 -24.59 15.34
C LEU A 79 -28.65 -23.55 14.83
N LEU A 80 -28.20 -22.63 13.98
CA LEU A 80 -29.05 -21.60 13.39
C LEU A 80 -30.11 -22.21 12.46
N SER A 81 -29.72 -23.16 11.61
CA SER A 81 -30.67 -23.86 10.73
C SER A 81 -31.74 -24.67 11.48
N ASP A 82 -31.36 -25.37 12.55
CA ASP A 82 -32.29 -26.09 13.43
C ASP A 82 -33.27 -25.12 14.12
N ASN A 83 -32.94 -23.83 14.21
CA ASN A 83 -33.77 -22.75 14.74
C ASN A 83 -34.48 -21.92 13.65
N GLY A 84 -34.56 -22.43 12.42
CA GLY A 84 -35.31 -21.83 11.31
C GLY A 84 -34.60 -20.69 10.60
N TRP A 85 -33.29 -20.51 10.78
CA TRP A 85 -32.49 -19.58 10.00
C TRP A 85 -32.00 -20.23 8.71
N VAL A 86 -32.33 -19.60 7.58
CA VAL A 86 -31.97 -20.10 6.25
C VAL A 86 -30.68 -19.41 5.79
N PRO A 87 -29.58 -20.15 5.54
CA PRO A 87 -28.35 -19.56 5.02
C PRO A 87 -28.52 -19.14 3.55
N TYR A 88 -27.83 -18.06 3.16
CA TYR A 88 -27.77 -17.62 1.78
C TYR A 88 -26.42 -17.00 1.44
N VAL A 89 -26.14 -16.86 0.15
CA VAL A 89 -24.94 -16.20 -0.38
C VAL A 89 -25.33 -14.86 -0.98
N MET A 90 -24.51 -13.81 -0.79
CA MET A 90 -24.75 -12.54 -1.48
C MET A 90 -24.18 -12.58 -2.91
N PRO A 91 -24.84 -11.94 -3.89
CA PRO A 91 -24.32 -11.84 -5.25
C PRO A 91 -22.91 -11.25 -5.27
N LEU A 92 -21.98 -11.95 -5.92
CA LEU A 92 -20.55 -11.63 -6.08
C LEU A 92 -19.70 -11.80 -4.81
N GLU A 93 -20.25 -12.43 -3.76
CA GLU A 93 -19.57 -12.68 -2.49
C GLU A 93 -19.53 -14.18 -2.14
N GLU A 94 -19.49 -15.06 -3.13
CA GLU A 94 -19.52 -16.52 -2.95
C GLU A 94 -18.31 -17.07 -2.17
N LYS A 95 -17.24 -16.28 -2.06
CA LYS A 95 -16.02 -16.60 -1.31
C LYS A 95 -15.92 -15.86 0.02
N SER A 96 -16.95 -15.11 0.41
CA SER A 96 -16.96 -14.35 1.66
C SER A 96 -16.92 -15.30 2.85
N SER A 97 -16.13 -14.94 3.86
CA SER A 97 -16.14 -15.61 5.17
C SER A 97 -17.26 -15.11 6.09
N LEU A 98 -17.97 -14.04 5.67
CA LEU A 98 -19.16 -13.55 6.35
C LEU A 98 -20.36 -14.42 5.94
N LEU A 99 -20.89 -15.19 6.89
CA LEU A 99 -22.09 -15.97 6.65
C LEU A 99 -23.32 -15.07 6.77
N LYS A 100 -24.30 -15.31 5.90
CA LYS A 100 -25.57 -14.60 5.92
C LYS A 100 -26.72 -15.57 6.14
N PHE A 101 -27.65 -15.17 7.00
CA PHE A 101 -28.85 -15.93 7.33
C PHE A 101 -30.08 -15.04 7.32
N ARG A 102 -31.23 -15.68 7.05
CA ARG A 102 -32.54 -15.02 7.07
C ARG A 102 -33.57 -15.85 7.81
N LYS A 103 -34.42 -15.17 8.58
CA LYS A 103 -35.63 -15.75 9.19
C LYS A 103 -36.78 -14.76 9.04
N GLY A 104 -37.72 -15.05 8.15
CA GLY A 104 -38.81 -14.13 7.81
C GLY A 104 -38.28 -12.80 7.26
N ARG A 105 -38.50 -11.69 8.00
CA ARG A 105 -38.00 -10.34 7.67
C ARG A 105 -36.67 -9.99 8.34
N GLN A 106 -36.16 -10.87 9.21
CA GLN A 106 -34.93 -10.65 9.96
C GLN A 106 -33.72 -11.17 9.18
N GLY A 107 -32.66 -10.36 9.14
CA GLY A 107 -31.36 -10.74 8.61
C GLY A 107 -30.34 -10.90 9.73
N LEU A 108 -29.38 -11.79 9.52
CA LEU A 108 -28.29 -12.05 10.47
C LEU A 108 -26.99 -12.26 9.69
N SER A 109 -25.97 -11.53 10.10
CA SER A 109 -24.58 -11.76 9.75
C SER A 109 -23.88 -12.55 10.84
N VAL A 110 -23.10 -13.56 10.43
CA VAL A 110 -22.25 -14.31 11.34
C VAL A 110 -20.82 -14.32 10.82
N HIS A 111 -19.89 -13.85 11.64
CA HIS A 111 -18.46 -13.87 11.34
C HIS A 111 -17.69 -14.65 12.40
N PHE A 112 -16.54 -15.21 12.01
CA PHE A 112 -15.71 -16.04 12.87
C PHE A 112 -14.25 -15.59 12.78
N THR A 113 -13.61 -15.45 13.93
CA THR A 113 -12.16 -15.26 14.02
C THR A 113 -11.55 -16.29 14.97
N GLN A 114 -10.23 -16.43 14.91
CA GLN A 114 -9.49 -17.17 15.92
C GLN A 114 -9.24 -16.25 17.11
N ALA A 115 -9.41 -16.76 18.32
CA ALA A 115 -9.12 -15.98 19.52
C ALA A 115 -7.61 -15.64 19.56
N PRO A 116 -7.24 -14.37 19.83
CA PRO A 116 -5.84 -13.97 19.90
C PRO A 116 -5.03 -14.84 20.87
N GLY A 117 -3.94 -15.43 20.37
CA GLY A 117 -3.07 -16.31 21.17
C GLY A 117 -3.68 -17.67 21.58
N ARG A 118 -4.91 -17.98 21.14
CA ARG A 118 -5.64 -19.20 21.51
C ARG A 118 -6.19 -19.89 20.26
N PRO A 119 -5.34 -20.60 19.49
CA PRO A 119 -5.76 -21.29 18.26
C PRO A 119 -6.70 -22.48 18.54
N ASP A 120 -6.84 -22.88 19.81
CA ASP A 120 -7.81 -23.84 20.34
C ASP A 120 -9.23 -23.26 20.47
N GLN A 121 -9.38 -21.93 20.39
CA GLN A 121 -10.64 -21.22 20.63
C GLN A 121 -11.09 -20.40 19.41
N SER A 122 -12.40 -20.25 19.29
CA SER A 122 -13.03 -19.42 18.26
C SER A 122 -13.73 -18.24 18.91
N VAL A 123 -13.79 -17.13 18.17
CA VAL A 123 -14.67 -16.02 18.49
C VAL A 123 -15.74 -15.95 17.41
N VAL A 124 -17.00 -15.88 17.82
CA VAL A 124 -18.15 -15.77 16.93
C VAL A 124 -18.82 -14.42 17.14
N TYR A 125 -19.11 -13.76 16.04
CA TYR A 125 -19.80 -12.49 16.00
C TYR A 125 -21.16 -12.69 15.38
N TYR A 126 -22.22 -12.32 16.08
CA TYR A 126 -23.55 -12.14 15.51
C TYR A 126 -23.80 -10.65 15.33
N THR A 127 -24.32 -10.26 14.17
CA THR A 127 -24.69 -8.88 13.88
C THR A 127 -26.01 -8.86 13.14
N THR A 128 -26.97 -8.06 13.61
CA THR A 128 -28.26 -7.96 12.91
C THR A 128 -28.08 -7.33 11.52
N ASP A 129 -28.79 -7.85 10.53
CA ASP A 129 -28.91 -7.25 9.20
C ASP A 129 -30.36 -6.83 8.95
N ARG A 130 -30.55 -5.68 8.30
CA ARG A 130 -31.88 -5.25 7.86
C ARG A 130 -32.17 -5.73 6.44
N ILE A 131 -33.32 -6.34 6.25
CA ILE A 131 -33.80 -6.77 4.93
C ILE A 131 -34.76 -5.70 4.38
N TYR A 132 -34.29 -4.97 3.37
CA TYR A 132 -35.06 -3.96 2.65
C TYR A 132 -35.81 -4.56 1.45
N GLY A 133 -35.15 -5.44 0.69
CA GLY A 133 -35.67 -6.08 -0.52
C GLY A 133 -36.33 -7.44 -0.27
N ASN A 134 -37.33 -7.50 0.60
CA ASN A 134 -37.93 -8.78 1.03
C ASN A 134 -38.68 -9.50 -0.10
N VAL A 135 -38.29 -10.75 -0.42
CA VAL A 135 -39.00 -11.66 -1.34
C VAL A 135 -39.12 -13.07 -0.73
N PRO A 136 -40.15 -13.89 -1.04
CA PRO A 136 -40.35 -15.19 -0.40
C PRO A 136 -39.28 -16.23 -0.77
N PHE A 137 -38.82 -17.00 0.21
CA PHE A 137 -37.97 -18.18 -0.01
C PHE A 137 -38.84 -19.44 -0.05
N PRO A 138 -38.79 -20.25 -1.12
CA PRO A 138 -39.47 -21.54 -1.14
C PRO A 138 -38.89 -22.44 -0.04
N GLU A 139 -39.75 -23.20 0.63
CA GLU A 139 -39.31 -24.16 1.63
C GLU A 139 -38.38 -25.20 1.01
N GLY A 140 -37.26 -25.50 1.67
CA GLY A 140 -36.26 -26.44 1.18
C GLY A 140 -35.51 -26.00 -0.08
N ALA A 141 -35.55 -24.71 -0.45
CA ALA A 141 -34.78 -24.20 -1.59
C ALA A 141 -33.27 -24.41 -1.39
N SER A 142 -32.57 -24.81 -2.46
CA SER A 142 -31.12 -24.93 -2.50
C SER A 142 -30.49 -23.81 -3.33
N ASP A 143 -29.17 -23.65 -3.20
CA ASP A 143 -28.37 -22.69 -3.97
C ASP A 143 -28.89 -21.24 -3.87
N ILE A 144 -29.31 -20.85 -2.66
CA ILE A 144 -29.92 -19.55 -2.41
C ILE A 144 -28.86 -18.44 -2.50
N VAL A 145 -29.01 -17.60 -3.51
CA VAL A 145 -28.30 -16.34 -3.67
C VAL A 145 -29.30 -15.20 -3.48
N PHE A 146 -29.09 -14.36 -2.46
CA PHE A 146 -30.03 -13.33 -2.07
C PHE A 146 -29.32 -12.03 -1.69
N ASP A 147 -29.90 -10.90 -2.05
CA ASP A 147 -29.44 -9.57 -1.61
C ASP A 147 -30.51 -8.96 -0.71
N GLY A 148 -30.18 -8.64 0.54
CA GLY A 148 -31.15 -8.04 1.47
C GLY A 148 -31.43 -6.56 1.17
N THR A 149 -30.56 -5.89 0.42
CA THR A 149 -30.63 -4.44 0.17
C THR A 149 -31.54 -4.07 -1.00
N ARG A 150 -31.85 -5.04 -1.85
CA ARG A 150 -32.65 -4.91 -3.07
C ARG A 150 -33.31 -6.25 -3.38
N PRO A 151 -34.45 -6.31 -4.08
CA PRO A 151 -35.24 -7.54 -4.18
C PRO A 151 -34.65 -8.49 -5.23
N TYR A 152 -33.52 -9.12 -4.91
CA TYR A 152 -32.84 -10.12 -5.73
C TYR A 152 -32.86 -11.49 -5.04
N LEU A 153 -33.32 -12.52 -5.75
CA LEU A 153 -33.25 -13.92 -5.32
C LEU A 153 -32.97 -14.82 -6.52
N GLY A 154 -31.90 -15.60 -6.45
CA GLY A 154 -31.67 -16.78 -7.28
C GLY A 154 -31.71 -18.03 -6.40
N CYS A 155 -32.48 -19.04 -6.74
CA CYS A 155 -32.45 -20.33 -6.03
C CYS A 155 -33.03 -21.48 -6.86
N ILE A 156 -32.87 -22.70 -6.36
CA ILE A 156 -33.57 -23.89 -6.88
C ILE A 156 -34.64 -24.30 -5.88
N ALA A 157 -35.92 -24.13 -6.26
CA ALA A 157 -37.04 -24.63 -5.49
C ALA A 157 -37.18 -26.15 -5.69
N PRO A 158 -37.45 -26.93 -4.63
CA PRO A 158 -37.58 -28.39 -4.74
C PRO A 158 -38.87 -28.83 -5.45
N THR A 159 -39.82 -27.91 -5.63
CA THR A 159 -41.14 -28.18 -6.20
C THR A 159 -41.18 -27.99 -7.73
N PRO A 160 -42.12 -28.66 -8.42
CA PRO A 160 -42.39 -28.42 -9.85
C PRO A 160 -42.82 -26.99 -10.15
N LEU A 161 -42.75 -26.62 -11.44
CA LEU A 161 -43.00 -25.25 -11.92
C LEU A 161 -44.35 -24.70 -11.45
N ASP A 162 -45.44 -25.46 -11.60
CA ASP A 162 -46.79 -24.99 -11.31
C ASP A 162 -46.99 -24.73 -9.80
N ALA A 163 -46.55 -25.68 -8.96
CA ALA A 163 -46.58 -25.52 -7.50
C ALA A 163 -45.72 -24.33 -7.02
N THR A 164 -44.56 -24.12 -7.65
CA THR A 164 -43.67 -22.99 -7.36
C THR A 164 -44.32 -21.66 -7.78
N SER A 165 -45.03 -21.65 -8.92
CA SER A 165 -45.79 -20.49 -9.40
C SER A 165 -46.92 -20.10 -8.45
N ASP A 166 -47.67 -21.08 -7.96
CA ASP A 166 -48.76 -20.87 -7.00
C ASP A 166 -48.23 -20.33 -5.67
N PHE A 167 -47.11 -20.90 -5.18
CA PHE A 167 -46.39 -20.39 -4.02
C PHE A 167 -46.04 -18.91 -4.17
N TYR A 168 -45.38 -18.52 -5.27
CA TYR A 168 -45.00 -17.12 -5.45
C TYR A 168 -46.20 -16.20 -5.64
N SER A 169 -47.25 -16.64 -6.34
CA SER A 169 -48.47 -15.85 -6.51
C SER A 169 -49.13 -15.54 -5.17
N SER A 170 -49.18 -16.51 -4.25
CA SER A 170 -49.73 -16.33 -2.92
C SER A 170 -48.80 -15.54 -1.99
N GLN A 171 -47.54 -15.95 -1.88
CA GLN A 171 -46.60 -15.40 -0.89
C GLN A 171 -46.13 -14.00 -1.23
N MET A 172 -45.98 -13.65 -2.51
CA MET A 172 -45.67 -12.27 -2.91
C MET A 172 -46.81 -11.34 -2.49
N ALA A 173 -48.07 -11.73 -2.73
CA ALA A 173 -49.23 -10.98 -2.29
C ALA A 173 -49.32 -10.85 -0.77
N ALA A 174 -49.04 -11.93 -0.04
CA ALA A 174 -49.06 -11.94 1.43
C ALA A 174 -48.07 -10.95 2.07
N ILE A 175 -46.94 -10.66 1.40
CA ILE A 175 -45.94 -9.70 1.88
C ILE A 175 -46.04 -8.31 1.22
N GLY A 176 -47.12 -8.03 0.48
CA GLY A 176 -47.44 -6.71 -0.06
C GLY A 176 -47.09 -6.47 -1.53
N TRP A 177 -46.53 -7.44 -2.24
CA TRP A 177 -46.29 -7.34 -3.69
C TRP A 177 -47.56 -7.58 -4.50
N GLN A 178 -47.84 -6.70 -5.45
CA GLN A 178 -48.98 -6.77 -6.35
C GLN A 178 -48.53 -7.20 -7.74
N LYS A 179 -49.15 -8.25 -8.30
CA LYS A 179 -48.87 -8.70 -9.66
C LYS A 179 -49.29 -7.61 -10.64
N LEU A 180 -48.39 -7.23 -11.54
CA LEU A 180 -48.64 -6.24 -12.58
C LEU A 180 -49.47 -6.82 -13.71
N THR A 181 -50.38 -6.00 -14.20
CA THR A 181 -51.19 -6.18 -15.41
C THR A 181 -50.73 -5.19 -16.48
N PRO A 182 -51.05 -5.39 -17.76
CA PRO A 182 -50.71 -4.41 -18.80
C PRO A 182 -51.17 -2.98 -18.47
N GLU A 183 -52.34 -2.83 -17.85
CA GLU A 183 -52.90 -1.52 -17.47
C GLU A 183 -52.11 -0.87 -16.34
N THR A 184 -51.74 -1.63 -15.32
CA THR A 184 -50.99 -1.11 -14.15
C THR A 184 -49.50 -0.91 -14.46
N ALA A 185 -48.97 -1.64 -15.44
CA ALA A 185 -47.60 -1.50 -15.92
C ALA A 185 -47.40 -0.39 -16.96
N ALA A 186 -48.48 0.15 -17.54
CA ALA A 186 -48.44 1.13 -18.64
C ALA A 186 -47.59 2.38 -18.35
N ARG A 187 -47.41 2.74 -17.07
CA ARG A 187 -46.54 3.85 -16.64
C ARG A 187 -45.03 3.57 -16.82
N TRP A 188 -44.63 2.31 -16.99
CA TRP A 188 -43.25 1.90 -17.17
C TRP A 188 -42.98 1.24 -18.52
N THR A 189 -43.91 0.40 -18.99
CA THR A 189 -43.70 -0.42 -20.19
C THR A 189 -45.00 -0.58 -20.98
N ARG A 190 -44.87 -0.82 -22.28
CA ARG A 190 -46.00 -1.10 -23.20
C ARG A 190 -46.34 -2.59 -23.32
N GLY A 191 -45.54 -3.48 -22.72
CA GLY A 191 -45.75 -4.93 -22.79
C GLY A 191 -45.14 -5.67 -21.59
N LEU A 192 -45.79 -6.77 -21.22
CA LEU A 192 -45.37 -7.74 -20.19
C LEU A 192 -45.28 -9.17 -20.76
N ASP A 193 -45.41 -9.30 -22.07
CA ASP A 193 -45.65 -10.50 -22.86
C ASP A 193 -44.37 -11.26 -23.27
N GLU A 194 -43.28 -11.02 -22.54
CA GLU A 194 -42.02 -11.71 -22.81
C GLU A 194 -42.12 -13.19 -22.44
N THR A 195 -42.00 -14.05 -23.45
CA THR A 195 -42.08 -15.51 -23.29
C THR A 195 -40.77 -16.07 -22.77
N VAL A 196 -40.86 -17.09 -21.91
CA VAL A 196 -39.70 -17.78 -21.35
C VAL A 196 -39.77 -19.25 -21.79
N PRO A 197 -38.76 -19.77 -22.52
CA PRO A 197 -38.71 -21.18 -22.90
C PRO A 197 -38.81 -22.07 -21.67
N ASN A 198 -39.75 -23.03 -21.68
CA ASN A 198 -40.00 -23.97 -20.57
C ASN A 198 -40.18 -23.31 -19.20
N GLY A 199 -40.77 -22.11 -19.18
CA GLY A 199 -40.91 -21.33 -17.97
C GLY A 199 -42.09 -20.37 -18.02
N LEU A 200 -42.15 -19.53 -17.00
CA LEU A 200 -43.10 -18.44 -16.91
C LEU A 200 -42.41 -17.20 -16.37
N ARG A 201 -43.01 -16.06 -16.67
CA ARG A 201 -42.58 -14.76 -16.17
C ARG A 201 -43.76 -14.01 -15.61
N ALA A 202 -43.55 -13.37 -14.47
CA ALA A 202 -44.51 -12.50 -13.84
C ALA A 202 -43.80 -11.25 -13.31
N PHE A 203 -44.50 -10.13 -13.30
CA PHE A 203 -43.98 -8.87 -12.80
C PHE A 203 -44.78 -8.45 -11.59
N TYR A 204 -44.12 -7.85 -10.61
CA TYR A 204 -44.76 -7.38 -9.38
C TYR A 204 -44.29 -5.97 -9.05
N ALA A 205 -45.16 -5.17 -8.44
CA ALA A 205 -44.83 -3.89 -7.85
C ALA A 205 -45.27 -3.87 -6.39
N HIS A 206 -44.61 -3.07 -5.56
CA HIS A 206 -45.03 -2.85 -4.19
C HIS A 206 -45.62 -1.46 -4.07
N ALA A 207 -46.69 -1.29 -3.29
CA ALA A 207 -47.26 0.03 -3.04
C ALA A 207 -46.28 0.88 -2.21
N ASP A 208 -46.15 2.16 -2.56
CA ASP A 208 -45.39 3.12 -1.78
C ASP A 208 -46.05 3.29 -0.40
N SER A 209 -45.40 2.89 0.68
CA SER A 209 -45.89 3.19 2.02
C SER A 209 -44.77 3.25 3.04
N LYS A 210 -44.61 4.44 3.65
CA LYS A 210 -43.78 4.64 4.85
C LYS A 210 -44.26 3.81 6.05
N GLU A 211 -45.51 3.32 6.04
CA GLU A 211 -46.15 2.62 7.17
C GLU A 211 -45.84 1.11 7.19
N THR A 212 -45.50 0.51 6.04
CA THR A 212 -45.19 -0.94 5.94
C THR A 212 -43.73 -1.29 6.24
N GLY A 213 -42.89 -0.27 6.47
CA GLY A 213 -41.45 -0.42 6.69
C GLY A 213 -40.64 -0.85 5.46
N PHE A 214 -41.28 -0.98 4.29
CA PHE A 214 -40.59 -1.19 3.03
C PHE A 214 -40.05 0.14 2.49
N TYR A 215 -38.74 0.24 2.32
CA TYR A 215 -38.12 1.31 1.53
C TYR A 215 -38.58 1.19 0.07
N GLN A 216 -38.72 2.31 -0.67
CA GLN A 216 -39.20 2.35 -2.06
C GLN A 216 -38.60 1.23 -2.92
N GLN A 217 -39.41 0.20 -3.20
CA GLN A 217 -38.98 -0.93 -4.00
C GLN A 217 -39.31 -0.69 -5.47
N LYS A 218 -38.33 -0.90 -6.35
CA LYS A 218 -38.59 -0.94 -7.79
C LYS A 218 -39.44 -2.16 -8.14
N PRO A 219 -40.25 -2.10 -9.21
CA PRO A 219 -40.90 -3.29 -9.74
C PRO A 219 -39.90 -4.41 -9.99
N VAL A 220 -40.33 -5.64 -9.75
CA VAL A 220 -39.52 -6.85 -9.89
C VAL A 220 -40.09 -7.75 -10.97
N MET A 221 -39.20 -8.53 -11.56
CA MET A 221 -39.51 -9.59 -12.50
C MET A 221 -39.16 -10.92 -11.84
N LEU A 222 -40.15 -11.80 -11.73
CA LEU A 222 -40.01 -13.20 -11.37
C LEU A 222 -39.93 -14.03 -12.65
N THR A 223 -38.86 -14.79 -12.81
CA THR A 223 -38.71 -15.80 -13.87
C THR A 223 -38.59 -17.16 -13.22
N LEU A 224 -39.48 -18.09 -13.59
CA LEU A 224 -39.41 -19.49 -13.19
C LEU A 224 -39.13 -20.34 -14.42
N THR A 225 -38.19 -21.27 -14.33
CA THR A 225 -37.85 -22.19 -15.42
C THR A 225 -37.79 -23.62 -14.92
N ARG A 226 -38.39 -24.54 -15.67
CA ARG A 226 -38.38 -25.96 -15.37
C ARG A 226 -36.99 -26.53 -15.61
N ARG A 227 -36.53 -27.36 -14.68
CA ARG A 227 -35.28 -28.13 -14.81
C ARG A 227 -35.58 -29.58 -15.16
N ASP A 228 -34.58 -30.27 -15.71
CA ASP A 228 -34.68 -31.68 -16.12
C ASP A 228 -34.89 -32.62 -14.91
N ASP A 229 -34.50 -32.20 -13.71
CA ASP A 229 -34.66 -32.94 -12.45
C ASP A 229 -36.04 -32.72 -11.78
N GLY A 230 -36.98 -32.06 -12.48
CA GLY A 230 -38.33 -31.77 -11.98
C GLY A 230 -38.41 -30.60 -10.99
N ARG A 231 -37.26 -30.03 -10.57
CA ARG A 231 -37.19 -28.84 -9.73
C ARG A 231 -37.37 -27.56 -10.56
N THR A 232 -37.51 -26.43 -9.88
CA THR A 232 -37.73 -25.13 -10.53
C THR A 232 -36.59 -24.19 -10.22
N HIS A 233 -35.97 -23.62 -11.25
CA HIS A 233 -35.04 -22.50 -11.08
C HIS A 233 -35.85 -21.22 -10.94
N VAL A 234 -35.53 -20.45 -9.89
CA VAL A 234 -36.18 -19.19 -9.55
C VAL A 234 -35.16 -18.06 -9.72
N ASP A 235 -35.54 -17.02 -10.46
CA ASP A 235 -34.80 -15.75 -10.53
C ASP A 235 -35.79 -14.59 -10.30
N ILE A 236 -35.57 -13.82 -9.24
CA ILE A 236 -36.23 -12.55 -8.97
C ILE A 236 -35.18 -11.47 -9.06
N ARG A 237 -35.43 -10.45 -9.87
CA ARG A 237 -34.59 -9.27 -9.98
C ARG A 237 -35.42 -8.03 -10.27
N VAL A 238 -34.82 -6.86 -10.15
CA VAL A 238 -35.46 -5.61 -10.59
C VAL A 238 -35.86 -5.74 -12.05
N ALA A 239 -37.09 -5.35 -12.38
CA ALA A 239 -37.60 -5.45 -13.73
C ALA A 239 -36.73 -4.62 -14.70
N PRO A 240 -36.38 -5.13 -15.89
CA PRO A 240 -35.54 -4.42 -16.85
C PRO A 240 -35.99 -2.98 -17.15
N PHE A 241 -37.30 -2.75 -17.28
CA PHE A 241 -37.89 -1.43 -17.53
C PHE A 241 -37.75 -0.44 -16.35
N ALA A 242 -37.40 -0.92 -15.16
CA ALA A 242 -37.15 -0.10 -13.97
C ALA A 242 -35.65 0.16 -13.72
N LEU A 243 -34.78 -0.42 -14.55
CA LEU A 243 -33.35 -0.14 -14.57
C LEU A 243 -33.04 1.05 -15.49
N PRO A 244 -31.92 1.76 -15.28
CA PRO A 244 -31.54 2.86 -16.15
C PRO A 244 -31.31 2.39 -17.59
N GLY A 245 -32.01 3.00 -18.56
CA GLY A 245 -31.78 2.76 -19.99
C GLY A 245 -30.56 3.48 -20.54
N GLU A 246 -30.09 4.52 -19.86
CA GLU A 246 -28.88 5.26 -20.19
C GLU A 246 -28.00 5.40 -18.94
N LEU A 247 -26.71 5.08 -19.07
CA LEU A 247 -25.74 5.15 -17.98
C LEU A 247 -24.87 6.38 -18.10
N LYS A 248 -24.49 6.93 -16.94
CA LYS A 248 -23.54 8.03 -16.84
C LYS A 248 -22.14 7.49 -16.60
N ALA A 249 -21.13 8.23 -17.07
CA ALA A 249 -19.75 7.98 -16.71
C ALA A 249 -19.52 8.43 -15.27
N ASP A 250 -18.79 7.62 -14.52
CA ASP A 250 -18.26 7.94 -13.22
C ASP A 250 -16.76 8.25 -13.33
N SER A 251 -16.03 8.30 -12.21
CA SER A 251 -14.57 8.36 -12.22
C SER A 251 -13.97 7.18 -12.99
N ASP A 252 -13.05 7.48 -13.91
CA ASP A 252 -12.30 6.46 -14.65
C ASP A 252 -11.51 5.55 -13.68
N LEU A 253 -11.44 4.25 -14.01
CA LEU A 253 -10.60 3.28 -13.30
C LEU A 253 -9.50 2.80 -14.23
N ALA A 254 -8.24 2.94 -13.79
CA ALA A 254 -7.08 2.69 -14.63
C ALA A 254 -7.16 3.45 -15.99
N GLY A 255 -7.72 4.66 -16.01
CA GLY A 255 -7.90 5.46 -17.24
C GLY A 255 -8.94 4.88 -18.22
N LEU A 256 -9.85 4.02 -17.76
CA LEU A 256 -10.92 3.42 -18.55
C LEU A 256 -12.30 3.84 -18.00
N PRO A 257 -13.31 4.05 -18.86
CA PRO A 257 -14.60 4.60 -18.44
C PRO A 257 -15.42 3.61 -17.61
N ARG A 258 -15.81 4.03 -16.40
CA ARG A 258 -16.67 3.25 -15.49
C ARG A 258 -18.15 3.69 -15.61
N PRO A 259 -19.11 2.78 -15.84
CA PRO A 259 -20.53 3.11 -15.81
C PRO A 259 -21.02 3.28 -14.37
N SER A 260 -22.05 4.11 -14.20
CA SER A 260 -22.81 4.23 -12.96
C SER A 260 -24.30 3.99 -13.21
N PRO A 261 -25.01 3.25 -12.34
CA PRO A 261 -24.53 2.67 -11.07
C PRO A 261 -23.80 1.33 -11.23
N THR A 262 -22.77 1.10 -10.40
CA THR A 262 -22.03 -0.17 -10.28
C THR A 262 -22.02 -0.65 -8.83
N LYS A 263 -22.15 -1.97 -8.59
CA LYS A 263 -22.05 -2.54 -7.24
C LYS A 263 -20.59 -2.69 -6.80
N THR A 264 -19.76 -3.20 -7.70
CA THR A 264 -18.32 -3.38 -7.50
C THR A 264 -17.60 -2.95 -8.75
N ALA A 265 -16.43 -2.34 -8.60
CA ALA A 265 -15.53 -2.07 -9.71
C ALA A 265 -14.08 -2.09 -9.23
N MET A 266 -13.18 -2.58 -10.06
CA MET A 266 -11.75 -2.65 -9.79
C MET A 266 -10.97 -2.27 -11.04
N GLY A 267 -9.85 -1.57 -10.84
CA GLY A 267 -8.89 -1.28 -11.89
C GLY A 267 -7.54 -1.93 -11.56
N LEU A 268 -6.84 -2.39 -12.59
CA LEU A 268 -5.46 -2.86 -12.50
C LEU A 268 -4.59 -2.00 -13.42
N GLY A 269 -3.55 -1.39 -12.85
CA GLY A 269 -2.69 -0.44 -13.54
C GLY A 269 -3.27 0.97 -13.61
N SER A 270 -2.61 1.82 -14.39
CA SER A 270 -2.88 3.23 -14.57
C SER A 270 -2.87 3.61 -16.05
N ALA A 271 -3.32 4.83 -16.37
CA ALA A 271 -3.27 5.35 -17.73
C ALA A 271 -1.84 5.39 -18.33
N SER A 272 -0.80 5.45 -17.48
CA SER A 272 0.60 5.43 -17.93
C SER A 272 1.16 4.05 -18.20
N ASP A 273 0.53 2.99 -17.68
CA ASP A 273 1.05 1.63 -17.79
C ASP A 273 0.85 1.03 -19.18
N ASN A 274 1.73 0.09 -19.55
CA ASN A 274 1.69 -0.56 -20.85
C ASN A 274 0.48 -1.47 -21.04
N LYS A 275 -0.08 -1.96 -19.94
CA LYS A 275 -1.30 -2.75 -19.89
C LYS A 275 -2.11 -2.30 -18.69
N ARG A 276 -3.41 -2.14 -18.91
CA ARG A 276 -4.37 -1.82 -17.86
C ARG A 276 -5.70 -2.49 -18.09
N GLU A 277 -6.42 -2.69 -17.01
CA GLU A 277 -7.68 -3.41 -17.01
C GLU A 277 -8.65 -2.77 -16.03
N MET A 278 -9.93 -2.85 -16.37
CA MET A 278 -11.02 -2.50 -15.48
C MET A 278 -12.06 -3.60 -15.53
N SER A 279 -12.56 -3.99 -14.36
CA SER A 279 -13.73 -4.83 -14.21
C SER A 279 -14.82 -4.11 -13.41
N ALA A 280 -16.08 -4.36 -13.74
CA ALA A 280 -17.21 -3.76 -13.03
C ALA A 280 -18.45 -4.66 -13.07
N ALA A 281 -19.29 -4.57 -12.04
CA ALA A 281 -20.62 -5.15 -11.99
C ALA A 281 -21.66 -4.03 -12.10
N ALA A 282 -22.13 -3.76 -13.32
CA ALA A 282 -23.06 -2.68 -13.60
C ALA A 282 -24.50 -3.10 -13.26
N MET A 283 -25.23 -2.22 -12.57
CA MET A 283 -26.64 -2.39 -12.19
C MET A 283 -27.56 -1.90 -13.32
N ALA A 284 -27.40 -2.51 -14.50
CA ALA A 284 -28.15 -2.17 -15.70
C ALA A 284 -28.19 -3.36 -16.66
N GLU A 285 -29.12 -3.32 -17.61
CA GLU A 285 -29.22 -4.33 -18.66
C GLU A 285 -28.07 -4.22 -19.66
N LEU A 286 -27.69 -5.37 -20.24
CA LEU A 286 -26.56 -5.46 -21.17
C LEU A 286 -26.62 -4.45 -22.32
N PRO A 287 -27.78 -4.21 -22.98
CA PRO A 287 -27.87 -3.20 -24.04
C PRO A 287 -27.53 -1.78 -23.58
N ALA A 288 -27.91 -1.40 -22.35
CA ALA A 288 -27.62 -0.07 -21.80
C ALA A 288 -26.13 0.08 -21.49
N VAL A 289 -25.49 -0.98 -20.97
CA VAL A 289 -24.04 -1.01 -20.70
C VAL A 289 -23.23 -1.00 -22.00
N LEU A 290 -23.67 -1.74 -23.01
CA LEU A 290 -23.04 -1.75 -24.32
C LEU A 290 -23.13 -0.36 -24.99
N ALA A 291 -24.31 0.26 -24.97
CA ALA A 291 -24.51 1.62 -25.49
C ALA A 291 -23.63 2.67 -24.76
N PHE A 292 -23.47 2.52 -23.44
CA PHE A 292 -22.54 3.33 -22.66
C PHE A 292 -21.10 3.21 -23.20
N TYR A 293 -20.59 1.99 -23.38
CA TYR A 293 -19.22 1.80 -23.86
C TYR A 293 -19.02 2.29 -25.29
N HIS A 294 -19.97 2.04 -26.19
CA HIS A 294 -19.92 2.61 -27.54
C HIS A 294 -19.73 4.13 -27.50
N ARG A 295 -20.52 4.83 -26.68
CA ARG A 295 -20.46 6.30 -26.55
C ARG A 295 -19.15 6.77 -25.91
N GLU A 296 -18.78 6.20 -24.76
CA GLU A 296 -17.64 6.66 -23.97
C GLU A 296 -16.29 6.34 -24.61
N LEU A 297 -16.16 5.19 -25.29
CA LEU A 297 -14.96 4.80 -26.00
C LEU A 297 -14.78 5.65 -27.27
N ALA A 298 -15.85 5.86 -28.04
CA ALA A 298 -15.81 6.72 -29.22
C ALA A 298 -15.43 8.16 -28.85
N ALA A 299 -15.98 8.71 -27.75
CA ALA A 299 -15.63 10.03 -27.24
C ALA A 299 -14.13 10.16 -26.83
N ARG A 300 -13.47 9.04 -26.52
CA ARG A 300 -12.05 8.96 -26.16
C ARG A 300 -11.16 8.54 -27.33
N GLY A 301 -11.67 8.57 -28.57
CA GLY A 301 -10.89 8.25 -29.78
C GLY A 301 -10.59 6.77 -29.96
N TRP A 302 -11.37 5.88 -29.33
CA TRP A 302 -11.33 4.45 -29.60
C TRP A 302 -12.31 4.08 -30.72
N HIS A 303 -11.93 3.07 -31.47
CA HIS A 303 -12.69 2.48 -32.57
C HIS A 303 -12.93 1.01 -32.29
N GLU A 304 -14.00 0.47 -32.85
CA GLU A 304 -14.32 -0.94 -32.76
C GLU A 304 -13.78 -1.70 -33.97
N ASP A 305 -12.99 -2.73 -33.71
CA ASP A 305 -12.34 -3.55 -34.73
C ASP A 305 -13.12 -4.85 -34.99
N GLY A 306 -14.37 -4.90 -34.55
CA GLY A 306 -15.29 -6.04 -34.68
C GLY A 306 -15.27 -7.01 -33.49
N SER A 307 -16.00 -8.11 -33.63
CA SER A 307 -16.21 -9.06 -32.54
C SER A 307 -14.97 -9.88 -32.19
N ALA A 308 -14.86 -10.28 -30.94
CA ALA A 308 -13.88 -11.22 -30.43
C ALA A 308 -14.53 -12.56 -30.04
N PRO A 309 -13.74 -13.64 -29.89
CA PRO A 309 -14.25 -14.88 -29.33
C PRO A 309 -14.80 -14.68 -27.92
N LEU A 310 -16.00 -15.20 -27.66
CA LEU A 310 -16.64 -15.19 -26.34
C LEU A 310 -15.92 -16.17 -25.41
N ALA A 311 -15.57 -15.71 -24.21
CA ALA A 311 -15.15 -16.61 -23.12
C ALA A 311 -16.40 -17.16 -22.39
N PRO A 312 -16.27 -18.24 -21.59
CA PRO A 312 -17.37 -18.74 -20.77
C PRO A 312 -17.95 -17.64 -19.87
N GLY A 313 -19.25 -17.37 -20.03
CA GLY A 313 -19.97 -16.32 -19.30
C GLY A 313 -20.05 -14.98 -20.03
N ASP A 314 -19.31 -14.79 -21.13
CA ASP A 314 -19.45 -13.62 -21.99
C ASP A 314 -20.65 -13.79 -22.93
N GLU A 315 -21.39 -12.70 -23.13
CA GLU A 315 -22.43 -12.60 -24.16
C GLU A 315 -21.99 -11.68 -25.30
N VAL A 316 -21.14 -10.70 -25.01
CA VAL A 316 -20.55 -9.78 -25.98
C VAL A 316 -19.06 -9.69 -25.76
N ALA A 317 -18.27 -9.78 -26.83
CA ALA A 317 -16.85 -9.48 -26.82
C ALA A 317 -16.48 -8.68 -28.07
N ILE A 318 -15.89 -7.49 -27.89
CA ILE A 318 -15.59 -6.52 -28.95
C ILE A 318 -14.12 -6.11 -28.84
N LYS A 319 -13.39 -6.25 -29.94
CA LYS A 319 -12.04 -5.71 -30.07
C LYS A 319 -12.13 -4.21 -30.30
N ILE A 320 -11.29 -3.45 -29.61
CA ILE A 320 -11.24 -2.01 -29.75
C ILE A 320 -9.79 -1.56 -29.94
N SER A 321 -9.58 -0.44 -30.60
CA SER A 321 -8.25 0.16 -30.71
C SER A 321 -8.30 1.69 -30.77
N SER A 322 -7.21 2.32 -30.38
CA SER A 322 -6.95 3.75 -30.54
C SER A 322 -5.68 3.95 -31.37
N ALA A 323 -5.19 5.19 -31.51
CA ALA A 323 -3.92 5.44 -32.18
C ALA A 323 -2.75 4.66 -31.54
N GLU A 324 -2.70 4.60 -30.21
CA GLU A 324 -1.58 4.03 -29.45
C GLU A 324 -1.88 2.65 -28.85
N GLU A 325 -3.14 2.26 -28.73
CA GLU A 325 -3.54 1.10 -27.91
C GLU A 325 -4.46 0.14 -28.65
N THR A 326 -4.44 -1.12 -28.23
CA THR A 326 -5.46 -2.13 -28.55
C THR A 326 -6.12 -2.58 -27.27
N GLY A 327 -7.34 -3.08 -27.37
CA GLY A 327 -8.13 -3.45 -26.22
C GLY A 327 -9.22 -4.45 -26.55
N LEU A 328 -9.89 -4.89 -25.50
CA LEU A 328 -10.96 -5.87 -25.56
C LEU A 328 -12.01 -5.53 -24.50
N LEU A 329 -13.23 -5.28 -24.96
CA LEU A 329 -14.42 -5.16 -24.12
C LEU A 329 -15.13 -6.51 -24.09
N ARG A 330 -15.42 -7.02 -22.89
CA ARG A 330 -16.26 -8.19 -22.65
C ARG A 330 -17.40 -7.82 -21.73
N LEU A 331 -18.61 -8.21 -22.12
CA LEU A 331 -19.83 -8.05 -21.34
C LEU A 331 -20.49 -9.42 -21.18
N GLY A 332 -20.97 -9.72 -19.98
CA GLY A 332 -21.70 -10.94 -19.69
C GLY A 332 -22.70 -10.71 -18.57
N ARG A 333 -23.63 -11.65 -18.37
CA ARG A 333 -24.59 -11.57 -17.26
C ARG A 333 -24.17 -12.48 -16.13
N LYS A 334 -24.22 -11.95 -14.91
CA LYS A 334 -24.07 -12.74 -13.69
C LYS A 334 -25.03 -12.20 -12.64
N TYR A 335 -25.89 -13.07 -12.12
CA TYR A 335 -27.00 -12.68 -11.25
C TYR A 335 -27.88 -11.65 -11.96
N ASP A 336 -28.07 -10.48 -11.36
CA ASP A 336 -28.78 -9.34 -11.93
C ASP A 336 -27.85 -8.20 -12.40
N PHE A 337 -26.55 -8.48 -12.53
CA PHE A 337 -25.56 -7.53 -13.07
C PHE A 337 -25.19 -7.84 -14.50
N THR A 338 -24.83 -6.78 -15.20
CA THR A 338 -23.98 -6.89 -16.38
C THR A 338 -22.53 -6.76 -15.93
N MET A 339 -21.80 -7.86 -16.04
CA MET A 339 -20.36 -7.93 -15.76
C MET A 339 -19.60 -7.32 -16.92
N VAL A 340 -18.65 -6.47 -16.59
CA VAL A 340 -17.78 -5.78 -17.54
C VAL A 340 -16.34 -6.18 -17.29
N SER A 341 -15.62 -6.46 -18.38
CA SER A 341 -14.15 -6.53 -18.40
C SER A 341 -13.65 -5.72 -19.59
N LEU A 342 -12.84 -4.70 -19.34
CA LEU A 342 -12.24 -3.87 -20.37
C LEU A 342 -10.73 -3.86 -20.17
N THR A 343 -9.99 -4.34 -21.17
CA THR A 343 -8.52 -4.32 -21.17
C THR A 343 -7.99 -3.39 -22.24
N ALA A 344 -6.91 -2.68 -21.94
CA ALA A 344 -6.15 -1.87 -22.89
C ALA A 344 -4.66 -2.20 -22.78
N GLN A 345 -3.97 -2.20 -23.92
CA GLN A 345 -2.54 -2.47 -24.03
C GLN A 345 -1.92 -1.58 -25.11
N LEU A 346 -0.74 -1.03 -24.84
CA LEU A 346 0.00 -0.26 -25.84
C LEU A 346 0.42 -1.13 -27.02
N LYS A 347 0.28 -0.57 -28.22
CA LYS A 347 0.82 -1.12 -29.46
C LYS A 347 2.35 -1.09 -29.41
N ASP A 348 2.98 -2.04 -30.10
CA ASP A 348 4.45 -2.10 -30.22
C ASP A 348 5.04 -0.81 -30.81
N SER A 349 4.33 -0.17 -31.75
CA SER A 349 4.72 1.12 -32.31
C SER A 349 4.72 2.25 -31.28
N ALA A 350 3.73 2.29 -30.39
CA ALA A 350 3.65 3.27 -29.32
C ALA A 350 4.71 3.02 -28.23
N LEU A 351 4.98 1.74 -27.91
CA LEU A 351 6.08 1.36 -27.02
C LEU A 351 7.44 1.81 -27.57
N ALA A 352 7.69 1.58 -28.87
CA ALA A 352 8.91 2.02 -29.53
C ALA A 352 9.03 3.56 -29.54
N ALA A 353 7.94 4.28 -29.79
CA ALA A 353 7.91 5.74 -29.73
C ALA A 353 8.22 6.28 -28.33
N ARG A 354 7.64 5.69 -27.27
CA ARG A 354 7.93 6.05 -25.88
C ARG A 354 9.39 5.76 -25.51
N ALA A 355 9.93 4.62 -25.93
CA ALA A 355 11.34 4.29 -25.69
C ALA A 355 12.28 5.29 -26.38
N LYS A 356 11.96 5.70 -27.62
CA LYS A 356 12.71 6.73 -28.34
C LYS A 356 12.65 8.09 -27.65
N ALA A 357 11.45 8.53 -27.27
CA ALA A 357 11.25 9.81 -26.58
C ALA A 357 11.99 9.83 -25.23
N LYS A 358 11.95 8.73 -24.47
CA LYS A 358 12.71 8.62 -23.22
C LYS A 358 14.21 8.74 -23.48
N LYS A 359 14.74 8.04 -24.50
CA LYS A 359 16.16 8.14 -24.85
C LYS A 359 16.56 9.57 -25.21
N GLU A 360 15.77 10.25 -26.04
CA GLU A 360 16.03 11.65 -26.41
C GLU A 360 15.99 12.59 -25.20
N ALA A 361 15.07 12.36 -24.25
CA ALA A 361 15.01 13.11 -23.01
C ALA A 361 16.23 12.84 -22.10
N ASP A 362 16.63 11.57 -21.96
CA ASP A 362 17.83 11.19 -21.19
C ASP A 362 19.09 11.80 -21.83
N ASP A 363 19.24 11.73 -23.16
CA ASP A 363 20.37 12.30 -23.90
C ASP A 363 20.45 13.83 -23.73
N LYS A 364 19.29 14.53 -23.79
CA LYS A 364 19.20 15.96 -23.54
C LYS A 364 19.58 16.31 -22.10
N PHE A 365 19.03 15.58 -21.13
CA PHE A 365 19.34 15.78 -19.72
C PHE A 365 20.85 15.60 -19.44
N LEU A 366 21.46 14.55 -20.00
CA LEU A 366 22.91 14.33 -19.87
C LEU A 366 23.73 15.45 -20.54
N GLY A 367 23.29 15.94 -21.70
CA GLY A 367 23.90 17.08 -22.38
C GLY A 367 23.86 18.36 -21.52
N ASP A 368 22.70 18.69 -20.97
CA ASP A 368 22.50 19.86 -20.11
C ASP A 368 23.32 19.74 -18.81
N ALA A 369 23.35 18.56 -18.18
CA ALA A 369 24.15 18.30 -16.98
C ALA A 369 25.66 18.44 -17.24
N LEU A 370 26.16 17.93 -18.38
CA LEU A 370 27.56 18.11 -18.80
C LEU A 370 27.88 19.58 -19.07
N GLY A 371 26.95 20.33 -19.68
CA GLY A 371 27.07 21.77 -19.90
C GLY A 371 27.20 22.54 -18.59
N ALA A 372 26.31 22.27 -17.63
CA ALA A 372 26.32 22.89 -16.31
C ALA A 372 27.61 22.57 -15.54
N ALA A 373 28.07 21.31 -15.56
CA ALA A 373 29.32 20.90 -14.92
C ALA A 373 30.53 21.64 -15.50
N LYS A 374 30.62 21.80 -16.82
CA LYS A 374 31.70 22.57 -17.47
C LYS A 374 31.69 24.03 -17.02
N GLN A 375 30.52 24.65 -16.95
CA GLN A 375 30.39 26.04 -16.48
C GLN A 375 30.84 26.20 -15.02
N LEU A 376 30.46 25.26 -14.14
CA LEU A 376 30.89 25.25 -12.75
C LEU A 376 32.41 25.09 -12.62
N ILE A 377 33.03 24.17 -13.38
CA ILE A 377 34.50 24.00 -13.39
C ILE A 377 35.17 25.28 -13.86
N THR A 378 34.68 25.89 -14.94
CA THR A 378 35.26 27.12 -15.50
C THR A 378 35.15 28.28 -14.51
N ALA A 379 34.00 28.42 -13.86
CA ALA A 379 33.76 29.44 -12.84
C ALA A 379 34.64 29.20 -11.60
N ASP A 380 34.84 27.95 -11.17
CA ASP A 380 35.71 27.61 -10.06
C ASP A 380 37.19 27.88 -10.39
N GLU A 381 37.65 27.52 -11.59
CA GLU A 381 39.00 27.84 -12.05
C GLU A 381 39.25 29.35 -12.13
N ALA A 382 38.30 30.12 -12.65
CA ALA A 382 38.38 31.58 -12.69
C ALA A 382 38.44 32.16 -11.27
N ARG A 383 37.60 31.65 -10.35
CA ARG A 383 37.60 32.05 -8.94
C ARG A 383 38.94 31.74 -8.26
N ARG A 384 39.52 30.56 -8.50
CA ARG A 384 40.83 30.17 -7.96
C ARG A 384 41.96 31.06 -8.48
N LYS A 385 41.95 31.42 -9.77
CA LYS A 385 42.93 32.36 -10.36
C LYS A 385 42.88 33.74 -9.68
N VAL A 386 41.69 34.27 -9.43
CA VAL A 386 41.52 35.55 -8.73
C VAL A 386 42.03 35.48 -7.29
N GLN A 387 41.74 34.39 -6.57
CA GLN A 387 42.22 34.21 -5.19
C GLN A 387 43.74 34.08 -5.10
N ALA A 388 44.38 33.36 -6.03
CA ALA A 388 45.83 33.25 -6.08
C ALA A 388 46.51 34.61 -6.38
N ALA A 389 45.91 35.45 -7.24
CA ALA A 389 46.44 36.77 -7.55
C ALA A 389 46.34 37.79 -6.39
N ALA A 390 45.49 37.53 -5.39
CA ALA A 390 45.32 38.39 -4.22
C ALA A 390 46.33 38.14 -3.09
N LEU A 391 47.14 37.08 -3.20
CA LEU A 391 48.16 36.74 -2.20
C LEU A 391 49.44 37.58 -2.42
N SER A 392 50.06 38.01 -1.32
CA SER A 392 51.26 38.86 -1.38
C SER A 392 52.53 38.05 -1.66
N ASP A 393 53.28 38.47 -2.67
CA ASP A 393 54.63 37.96 -3.01
C ASP A 393 55.76 38.75 -2.32
N ALA A 394 55.42 39.70 -1.44
CA ALA A 394 56.40 40.54 -0.76
C ALA A 394 57.33 39.69 0.16
N PRO A 395 58.62 40.06 0.27
CA PRO A 395 59.53 39.41 1.22
C PRO A 395 59.00 39.53 2.64
N LEU A 396 59.09 38.43 3.40
CA LEU A 396 58.60 38.35 4.77
C LEU A 396 59.74 38.50 5.77
N ASN A 397 59.49 39.23 6.85
CA ASN A 397 60.37 39.28 8.00
C ASN A 397 59.90 38.32 9.09
N ALA A 398 60.83 37.89 9.95
CA ALA A 398 60.50 37.09 11.11
C ALA A 398 59.85 37.96 12.20
N LEU A 399 58.79 37.45 12.80
CA LEU A 399 58.12 38.04 13.95
C LEU A 399 59.09 38.03 15.16
N ALA A 400 59.36 39.21 15.71
CA ALA A 400 60.23 39.36 16.88
C ALA A 400 59.62 38.65 18.11
N ASP A 401 60.49 38.11 18.98
CA ASP A 401 60.13 37.47 20.25
C ASP A 401 59.22 36.22 20.15
N SER A 402 59.22 35.52 19.02
CA SER A 402 58.50 34.25 18.90
C SER A 402 59.06 33.16 19.82
N LYS A 403 58.16 32.49 20.56
CA LYS A 403 58.49 31.35 21.46
C LYS A 403 58.52 30.00 20.76
N THR A 404 58.31 29.96 19.44
CA THR A 404 58.34 28.73 18.64
C THR A 404 59.77 28.35 18.21
N PRO A 405 60.11 27.06 18.10
CA PRO A 405 61.42 26.62 17.59
C PRO A 405 61.71 27.02 16.14
N LEU A 406 60.67 27.38 15.37
CA LEU A 406 60.78 27.95 14.02
C LEU A 406 60.43 29.43 14.01
N PRO A 407 61.08 30.23 13.15
CA PRO A 407 60.71 31.62 12.95
C PRO A 407 59.31 31.70 12.32
N LEU A 408 58.43 32.51 12.92
CA LEU A 408 57.11 32.81 12.35
C LEU A 408 57.23 34.06 11.46
N PRO A 409 56.58 34.11 10.29
CA PRO A 409 56.52 35.35 9.51
C PRO A 409 55.67 36.41 10.22
N GLU A 410 55.94 37.68 9.97
CA GLU A 410 55.26 38.83 10.59
C GLU A 410 53.73 38.86 10.37
N ASN A 411 53.24 38.18 9.32
CA ASN A 411 51.82 38.08 8.98
C ASN A 411 51.20 36.71 9.31
N ALA A 412 51.80 35.95 10.21
CA ALA A 412 51.23 34.69 10.69
C ALA A 412 49.98 34.96 11.55
N GLU A 413 48.87 34.34 11.17
CA GLU A 413 47.57 34.44 11.84
C GLU A 413 47.11 33.07 12.33
N GLY A 414 46.50 33.01 13.52
CA GLY A 414 45.94 31.77 14.07
C GLY A 414 46.99 30.71 14.39
N VAL A 415 48.13 31.13 14.92
CA VAL A 415 49.26 30.24 15.24
C VAL A 415 48.88 29.28 16.36
N ASN A 416 48.92 27.98 16.06
CA ASN A 416 48.80 26.88 17.00
C ASN A 416 50.14 26.11 17.06
N PHE A 417 50.77 26.04 18.23
CA PHE A 417 52.02 25.31 18.42
C PHE A 417 51.88 24.30 19.56
N GLU A 418 51.94 23.03 19.20
CA GLU A 418 51.86 21.88 20.09
C GLU A 418 53.26 21.32 20.32
N GLY A 419 54.02 21.99 21.20
CA GLY A 419 55.43 21.66 21.44
C GLY A 419 55.69 20.25 21.98
N GLY A 420 54.70 19.58 22.58
CA GLY A 420 54.81 18.19 23.01
C GLY A 420 54.74 17.17 21.86
N GLU A 421 53.97 17.50 20.82
CA GLU A 421 53.81 16.66 19.61
C GLU A 421 54.72 17.10 18.46
N GLY A 422 55.39 18.25 18.63
CA GLY A 422 56.26 18.84 17.62
C GLY A 422 55.49 19.28 16.39
N ARG A 423 54.31 19.89 16.58
CA ARG A 423 53.43 20.38 15.50
C ARG A 423 53.23 21.89 15.60
N LEU A 424 53.31 22.58 14.46
CA LEU A 424 53.04 24.01 14.31
C LEU A 424 52.07 24.20 13.14
N GLU A 425 51.04 25.02 13.30
CA GLU A 425 50.09 25.35 12.25
C GLU A 425 49.70 26.83 12.31
N PHE A 426 49.63 27.52 11.18
CA PHE A 426 49.16 28.90 11.09
C PHE A 426 48.75 29.26 9.66
N SER A 427 47.95 30.32 9.51
CA SER A 427 47.56 30.87 8.23
C SER A 427 48.28 32.19 7.91
N SER A 428 48.44 32.52 6.63
CA SER A 428 49.08 33.76 6.17
C SER A 428 48.40 34.28 4.90
N SER A 429 48.45 35.61 4.71
CA SER A 429 48.00 36.29 3.49
C SER A 429 49.07 36.31 2.38
N SER A 430 50.24 35.75 2.62
CA SER A 430 51.32 35.63 1.65
C SER A 430 51.18 34.41 0.75
N SER A 431 51.81 34.48 -0.42
CA SER A 431 51.84 33.37 -1.36
C SER A 431 52.69 32.20 -0.85
N VAL A 432 52.44 31.00 -1.41
CA VAL A 432 53.27 29.81 -1.16
C VAL A 432 54.73 30.07 -1.50
N LYS A 433 54.99 30.85 -2.56
CA LYS A 433 56.34 31.23 -2.98
C LYS A 433 57.04 32.12 -1.95
N ALA A 434 56.37 33.14 -1.43
CA ALA A 434 56.94 34.02 -0.41
C ALA A 434 57.22 33.28 0.90
N LEU A 435 56.29 32.44 1.36
CA LEU A 435 56.44 31.65 2.58
C LEU A 435 57.56 30.59 2.47
N THR A 436 57.66 29.89 1.34
CA THR A 436 58.75 28.93 1.12
C THR A 436 60.12 29.62 1.03
N ALA A 437 60.20 30.79 0.37
CA ALA A 437 61.42 31.59 0.33
C ALA A 437 61.84 32.06 1.73
N PHE A 438 60.89 32.53 2.54
CA PHE A 438 61.11 32.93 3.94
C PHE A 438 61.72 31.79 4.78
N TYR A 439 61.13 30.59 4.73
CA TYR A 439 61.63 29.45 5.52
C TYR A 439 63.00 28.96 5.04
N ARG A 440 63.23 28.88 3.73
CA ARG A 440 64.56 28.53 3.20
C ARG A 440 65.64 29.54 3.61
N ALA A 441 65.34 30.83 3.54
CA ALA A 441 66.26 31.89 3.93
C ALA A 441 66.54 31.90 5.44
N SER A 442 65.55 31.59 6.27
CA SER A 442 65.67 31.64 7.72
C SER A 442 66.30 30.39 8.33
N LEU A 443 66.02 29.21 7.78
CA LEU A 443 66.48 27.94 8.34
C LEU A 443 67.91 27.56 7.90
N LYS A 444 68.34 28.01 6.71
CA LYS A 444 69.69 27.72 6.19
C LYS A 444 70.82 28.30 7.07
N PRO A 445 70.81 29.58 7.49
CA PRO A 445 71.78 30.12 8.44
C PRO A 445 71.70 29.46 9.83
N ALA A 446 70.51 28.99 10.21
CA ALA A 446 70.29 28.25 11.45
C ALA A 446 70.83 26.80 11.40
N GLY A 447 71.50 26.38 10.32
CA GLY A 447 72.19 25.09 10.20
C GLY A 447 71.28 23.92 9.80
N TRP A 448 70.07 24.20 9.34
CA TRP A 448 69.17 23.19 8.76
C TRP A 448 69.52 22.94 7.29
N LYS A 449 69.59 21.67 6.88
CA LYS A 449 69.80 21.26 5.49
C LYS A 449 68.48 20.82 4.89
N GLU A 450 68.06 21.49 3.82
CA GLU A 450 66.89 21.12 3.02
C GLU A 450 67.15 19.80 2.30
N GLN A 451 66.19 18.88 2.36
CA GLN A 451 66.18 17.63 1.62
C GLN A 451 65.43 17.81 0.29
N PRO A 452 65.76 17.02 -0.75
CA PRO A 452 65.04 17.09 -2.01
C PRO A 452 63.54 16.82 -1.82
N SER A 453 62.68 17.76 -2.23
CA SER A 453 61.23 17.60 -2.24
C SER A 453 60.68 17.60 -3.66
N VAL A 454 59.68 16.74 -3.91
CA VAL A 454 59.05 16.56 -5.23
C VAL A 454 57.84 17.48 -5.43
N ILE A 455 57.36 18.15 -4.38
CA ILE A 455 56.15 18.98 -4.40
C ILE A 455 56.53 20.46 -4.25
N ASN A 456 56.56 21.17 -5.38
CA ASN A 456 56.80 22.61 -5.46
C ASN A 456 55.86 23.24 -6.51
N GLN A 457 54.57 23.21 -6.24
CA GLN A 457 53.51 23.76 -7.09
C GLN A 457 53.12 25.18 -6.62
N PRO A 458 52.57 26.04 -7.51
CA PRO A 458 52.20 27.42 -7.15
C PRO A 458 51.24 27.55 -5.96
N ASN A 459 50.40 26.54 -5.72
CA ASN A 459 49.40 26.48 -4.65
C ASN A 459 49.77 25.52 -3.50
N MET A 460 50.87 24.77 -3.62
CA MET A 460 51.31 23.83 -2.60
C MET A 460 52.81 23.54 -2.70
N ALA A 461 53.52 23.69 -1.60
CA ALA A 461 54.91 23.28 -1.49
C ALA A 461 55.10 22.45 -0.23
N MET A 462 55.87 21.37 -0.35
CA MET A 462 56.35 20.59 0.79
C MET A 462 57.86 20.82 0.92
N MET A 463 58.34 21.12 2.12
CA MET A 463 59.75 21.33 2.40
C MET A 463 60.17 20.42 3.55
N GLU A 464 61.30 19.75 3.40
CA GLU A 464 61.85 18.89 4.44
C GLU A 464 63.23 19.39 4.84
N PHE A 465 63.48 19.50 6.13
CA PHE A 465 64.74 19.99 6.69
C PHE A 465 65.29 19.01 7.72
N SER A 466 66.61 18.89 7.77
CA SER A 466 67.33 18.02 8.71
C SER A 466 68.50 18.73 9.38
N LYS A 467 68.70 18.49 10.68
CA LYS A 467 69.81 19.05 11.47
C LYS A 467 70.14 18.13 12.65
N SER A 468 71.37 17.62 12.73
CA SER A 468 71.90 16.84 13.86
C SER A 468 70.96 15.74 14.40
N GLY A 469 70.39 14.92 13.51
CA GLY A 469 69.47 13.83 13.86
C GLY A 469 68.01 14.24 14.10
N LYS A 470 67.68 15.54 13.99
CA LYS A 470 66.31 16.07 14.03
C LYS A 470 65.79 16.39 12.63
N SER A 471 64.48 16.21 12.42
CA SER A 471 63.81 16.50 11.14
C SER A 471 62.62 17.45 11.33
N ILE A 472 62.32 18.21 10.29
CA ILE A 472 61.13 19.07 10.17
C ILE A 472 60.57 18.84 8.78
N SER A 473 59.29 18.52 8.67
CA SER A 473 58.54 18.53 7.41
C SER A 473 57.51 19.67 7.48
N MET A 474 57.44 20.47 6.42
CA MET A 474 56.55 21.63 6.33
C MET A 474 55.70 21.53 5.07
N THR A 475 54.39 21.66 5.21
CA THR A 475 53.45 21.78 4.09
C THR A 475 52.88 23.20 4.07
N VAL A 476 53.12 23.91 2.98
CA VAL A 476 52.61 25.26 2.70
C VAL A 476 51.56 25.11 1.60
N MET A 477 50.28 25.30 1.93
CA MET A 477 49.18 25.02 1.01
C MET A 477 48.17 26.16 0.99
N GLN A 478 47.81 26.62 -0.21
CA GLN A 478 46.77 27.63 -0.38
C GLN A 478 45.39 27.02 -0.12
N MET A 479 44.68 27.56 0.88
CA MET A 479 43.32 27.20 1.26
C MET A 479 42.41 28.43 1.12
N GLY A 480 41.80 28.59 -0.05
CA GLY A 480 40.98 29.76 -0.37
C GLY A 480 41.83 31.04 -0.49
N PRO A 481 41.44 32.15 0.18
CA PRO A 481 42.16 33.43 0.12
C PRO A 481 43.41 33.50 1.02
N LYS A 482 43.75 32.44 1.74
CA LYS A 482 44.92 32.38 2.64
C LYS A 482 45.76 31.14 2.36
N VAL A 483 47.02 31.16 2.79
CA VAL A 483 47.91 30.00 2.76
C VAL A 483 48.03 29.45 4.17
N ASN A 484 47.73 28.16 4.35
CA ASN A 484 47.97 27.44 5.59
C ASN A 484 49.39 26.85 5.55
N VAL A 485 50.13 27.01 6.64
CA VAL A 485 51.44 26.43 6.85
C VAL A 485 51.33 25.48 8.02
N SER A 486 51.63 24.21 7.78
CA SER A 486 51.75 23.19 8.81
C SER A 486 53.18 22.67 8.83
N ALA A 487 53.75 22.51 10.02
CA ALA A 487 55.06 21.94 10.22
C ALA A 487 55.01 20.87 11.31
N ASN A 488 55.70 19.75 11.09
CA ASN A 488 55.81 18.68 12.07
C ASN A 488 57.24 18.11 12.10
N GLY A 489 57.62 17.47 13.20
CA GLY A 489 58.85 16.70 13.28
C GLY A 489 59.61 16.86 14.59
N SER A 490 60.62 16.00 14.78
CA SER A 490 61.43 15.93 16.01
C SER A 490 62.24 17.21 16.28
N GLY A 491 62.42 18.06 15.27
CA GLY A 491 62.97 19.41 15.38
C GLY A 491 62.13 20.40 16.18
N LEU A 492 60.84 20.11 16.36
CA LEU A 492 59.84 21.00 16.96
C LEU A 492 59.41 20.58 18.37
N VAL A 493 59.89 19.43 18.85
CA VAL A 493 59.53 18.90 20.18
C VAL A 493 60.28 19.64 21.28
N ILE A 494 59.54 20.21 22.25
CA ILE A 494 60.06 20.84 23.48
C ILE A 494 59.65 19.97 24.68
N ALA A 495 60.58 19.69 25.60
CA ALA A 495 60.33 18.74 26.69
C ALA A 495 59.35 19.29 27.76
N ALA A 496 58.29 18.48 27.98
CA ALA A 496 57.29 18.43 29.07
C ALA A 496 56.05 19.34 29.01
N ALA A 497 54.89 18.75 28.68
CA ALA A 497 53.74 18.51 29.59
C ALA A 497 52.62 17.69 28.91
N LYS A 498 51.91 16.87 29.70
CA LYS A 498 50.87 15.88 29.36
C LYS A 498 49.51 16.51 28.91
N PRO A 499 48.61 15.71 28.28
CA PRO A 499 47.52 16.18 27.41
C PRO A 499 46.21 16.49 28.15
N VAL A 500 45.38 17.36 27.56
CA VAL A 500 43.98 17.56 27.96
C VAL A 500 43.10 17.69 26.71
N GLU A 501 42.07 16.85 26.66
CA GLU A 501 40.96 16.83 25.70
C GLU A 501 40.22 18.17 25.61
N ALA A 502 39.64 18.49 24.45
CA ALA A 502 38.17 18.62 24.28
C ALA A 502 37.74 19.45 23.06
N LYS A 503 36.76 18.89 22.34
CA LYS A 503 35.56 19.55 21.79
C LYS A 503 35.73 20.42 20.54
N SER A 504 35.46 19.75 19.43
CA SER A 504 34.41 20.11 18.45
C SER A 504 33.57 21.35 18.79
N ARG A 505 33.62 22.35 17.91
CA ARG A 505 32.64 23.44 17.81
C ARG A 505 32.02 23.45 16.41
N GLN A 506 30.71 23.23 16.38
CA GLN A 506 29.79 23.48 15.28
C GLN A 506 29.69 24.98 14.95
N ALA A 507 29.43 25.30 13.67
CA ALA A 507 28.57 26.41 13.23
C ALA A 507 28.14 26.14 11.76
N LYS A 508 26.88 25.74 11.48
CA LYS A 508 25.69 26.58 11.17
C LYS A 508 25.89 27.48 9.94
N VAL A 509 25.50 27.02 8.74
CA VAL A 509 24.23 27.24 7.99
C VAL A 509 23.96 28.70 7.58
N VAL A 510 23.84 28.92 6.26
CA VAL A 510 23.09 30.03 5.65
C VAL A 510 22.07 29.44 4.66
N GLN A 511 20.84 29.94 4.81
CA GLN A 511 19.57 29.51 4.23
C GLN A 511 19.30 30.06 2.82
N THR A 512 18.34 29.45 2.10
CA THR A 512 17.04 30.02 1.60
C THR A 512 16.48 29.08 0.51
N LYS A 513 15.20 28.73 0.33
CA LYS A 513 13.84 28.87 0.94
C LYS A 513 13.05 27.66 0.35
N SER A 514 12.23 26.90 1.10
CA SER A 514 10.78 27.11 1.32
C SER A 514 10.32 26.33 2.58
N LYS A 515 10.25 26.93 3.76
CA LYS A 515 9.00 27.30 4.47
C LYS A 515 7.91 26.21 4.64
N GLU A 516 8.27 25.03 5.12
CA GLU A 516 7.81 24.44 6.41
C GLU A 516 8.62 23.14 6.63
N PRO A 517 9.18 22.85 7.82
CA PRO A 517 9.90 21.60 8.03
C PRO A 517 8.94 20.42 7.93
N LEU A 518 9.31 19.38 7.17
CA LEU A 518 8.58 18.13 7.10
C LEU A 518 8.33 17.60 8.52
N THR A 519 7.06 17.44 8.89
CA THR A 519 6.68 16.97 10.22
C THR A 519 6.47 15.46 10.21
N PRO A 520 7.02 14.71 11.18
CA PRO A 520 6.86 13.27 11.22
C PRO A 520 5.40 12.89 11.55
N ASP A 521 4.90 11.86 10.89
CA ASP A 521 3.63 11.21 11.25
C ASP A 521 3.81 10.42 12.56
N PRO A 522 3.07 10.78 13.63
CA PRO A 522 3.21 10.13 14.94
C PRO A 522 2.71 8.68 14.97
N ASP A 523 1.84 8.29 14.04
CA ASP A 523 1.21 6.97 14.03
C ASP A 523 2.01 5.95 13.19
N SER A 524 3.12 6.37 12.58
CA SER A 524 3.96 5.52 11.71
C SER A 524 5.12 4.84 12.45
N ALA A 525 5.24 3.53 12.26
CA ALA A 525 6.30 2.71 12.86
C ALA A 525 7.71 3.08 12.38
N LEU A 526 7.86 3.54 11.13
CA LEU A 526 9.10 4.12 10.58
C LEU A 526 8.85 5.60 10.24
N PRO A 527 9.87 6.48 10.35
CA PRO A 527 9.63 7.91 10.19
C PRO A 527 9.24 8.22 8.75
N VAL A 528 8.05 8.78 8.55
CA VAL A 528 7.56 9.29 7.27
C VAL A 528 6.93 10.67 7.54
N PRO A 529 7.09 11.66 6.64
CA PRO A 529 6.42 12.94 6.81
C PRO A 529 4.89 12.80 6.69
N THR A 530 4.14 13.64 7.39
CA THR A 530 2.69 13.79 7.21
C THR A 530 2.31 14.22 5.78
N GLN A 531 3.23 14.92 5.10
CA GLN A 531 3.11 15.38 3.73
C GLN A 531 3.64 14.29 2.79
N HIS A 532 2.82 13.29 2.47
CA HIS A 532 3.15 12.24 1.51
C HIS A 532 1.99 11.99 0.54
N SER A 533 2.29 11.62 -0.69
CA SER A 533 1.29 11.20 -1.69
C SER A 533 1.01 9.71 -1.63
N SER A 534 1.96 8.93 -1.11
CA SER A 534 1.79 7.51 -0.79
C SER A 534 2.75 7.08 0.31
N THR A 535 2.35 6.08 1.10
CA THR A 535 3.22 5.39 2.04
C THR A 535 2.78 3.94 2.22
N GLY A 536 3.75 3.05 2.45
CA GLY A 536 3.51 1.65 2.78
C GLY A 536 4.65 1.13 3.64
N ILE A 537 4.31 0.42 4.72
CA ILE A 537 5.27 -0.32 5.53
C ILE A 537 5.00 -1.80 5.33
N SER A 538 6.03 -2.53 4.93
CA SER A 538 6.02 -3.99 4.88
C SER A 538 6.99 -4.55 5.92
N SER A 539 6.66 -5.71 6.47
CA SER A 539 7.60 -6.45 7.30
C SER A 539 7.49 -7.94 7.02
N THR A 540 8.62 -8.62 7.04
CA THR A 540 8.69 -10.08 6.84
C THR A 540 9.01 -10.76 8.16
N LYS A 541 8.18 -11.74 8.50
CA LYS A 541 8.32 -12.56 9.71
C LYS A 541 7.69 -13.92 9.47
N PHE A 542 8.05 -14.92 10.27
CA PHE A 542 7.32 -16.18 10.23
C PHE A 542 5.91 -16.02 10.81
N PRO A 543 4.90 -16.76 10.29
CA PRO A 543 3.58 -16.79 10.90
C PRO A 543 3.67 -17.14 12.40
N GLY A 544 3.09 -16.31 13.27
CA GLY A 544 3.13 -16.49 14.73
C GLY A 544 4.40 -16.01 15.42
N SER A 545 5.34 -15.37 14.72
CA SER A 545 6.50 -14.72 15.35
C SER A 545 6.25 -13.21 15.54
N GLU A 546 6.71 -12.69 16.68
CA GLU A 546 6.60 -11.26 17.02
C GLU A 546 7.73 -10.41 16.40
N GLN A 547 8.88 -11.01 16.11
CA GLN A 547 10.07 -10.32 15.60
C GLN A 547 10.17 -10.40 14.07
N SER A 548 10.24 -9.25 13.42
CA SER A 548 10.46 -9.15 11.97
C SER A 548 11.93 -9.31 11.60
N PHE A 549 12.20 -9.97 10.48
CA PHE A 549 13.54 -10.15 9.92
C PHE A 549 13.97 -8.95 9.08
N ARG A 550 13.00 -8.36 8.37
CA ARG A 550 13.17 -7.19 7.52
C ARG A 550 11.92 -6.33 7.64
N THR A 551 12.12 -5.02 7.76
CA THR A 551 11.06 -4.02 7.71
C THR A 551 11.43 -3.02 6.62
N GLU A 552 10.49 -2.68 5.76
CA GLU A 552 10.69 -1.74 4.66
C GLU A 552 9.58 -0.70 4.66
N LEU A 553 9.97 0.56 4.62
CA LEU A 553 9.10 1.69 4.34
C LEU A 553 9.32 2.12 2.90
N GLU A 554 8.24 2.19 2.13
CA GLU A 554 8.18 2.87 0.85
C GLU A 554 7.28 4.10 0.97
N ALA A 555 7.71 5.24 0.40
CA ALA A 555 6.89 6.45 0.40
C ALA A 555 7.21 7.34 -0.79
N SER A 556 6.23 8.15 -1.19
CA SER A 556 6.41 9.26 -2.12
C SER A 556 6.10 10.58 -1.42
N ILE A 557 7.06 11.49 -1.41
CA ILE A 557 6.98 12.76 -0.68
C ILE A 557 7.06 13.91 -1.69
N PRO A 558 6.05 14.79 -1.77
CA PRO A 558 6.06 15.97 -2.65
C PRO A 558 6.96 17.08 -2.09
N ALA A 559 8.22 16.77 -1.85
CA ALA A 559 9.25 17.69 -1.38
C ALA A 559 10.59 17.40 -2.06
N GLU A 560 11.50 18.37 -2.00
CA GLU A 560 12.82 18.24 -2.61
C GLU A 560 13.67 17.21 -1.87
N LEU A 561 14.54 16.51 -2.61
CA LEU A 561 15.34 15.40 -2.07
C LEU A 561 16.20 15.84 -0.87
N GLY A 562 16.73 17.06 -0.91
CA GLY A 562 17.52 17.61 0.18
C GLY A 562 16.71 17.82 1.48
N GLU A 563 15.43 18.18 1.36
CA GLU A 563 14.53 18.38 2.50
C GLU A 563 14.13 17.03 3.11
N VAL A 564 13.79 16.07 2.25
CA VAL A 564 13.49 14.69 2.65
C VAL A 564 14.69 14.01 3.30
N LEU A 565 15.88 14.19 2.75
CA LEU A 565 17.12 13.67 3.32
C LEU A 565 17.41 14.26 4.72
N ALA A 566 17.22 15.57 4.87
CA ALA A 566 17.40 16.25 6.15
C ALA A 566 16.39 15.75 7.21
N PHE A 567 15.14 15.51 6.79
CA PHE A 567 14.12 14.89 7.63
C PHE A 567 14.56 13.51 8.14
N TYR A 568 14.93 12.59 7.23
CA TYR A 568 15.34 11.24 7.64
C TYR A 568 16.59 11.23 8.51
N ARG A 569 17.59 12.07 8.22
CA ARG A 569 18.78 12.19 9.10
C ARG A 569 18.41 12.62 10.51
N THR A 570 17.48 13.56 10.65
CA THR A 570 17.02 14.06 11.95
C THR A 570 16.22 12.98 12.69
N GLU A 571 15.19 12.44 12.06
CA GLU A 571 14.27 11.48 12.70
C GLU A 571 14.94 10.14 13.02
N LEU A 572 15.81 9.63 12.15
CA LEU A 572 16.54 8.40 12.41
C LEU A 572 17.56 8.59 13.54
N THR A 573 18.25 9.74 13.59
CA THR A 573 19.15 10.07 14.71
C THR A 573 18.38 10.17 16.03
N ASN A 574 17.20 10.80 16.04
CA ASN A 574 16.32 10.88 17.21
C ASN A 574 15.88 9.49 17.71
N ARG A 575 15.73 8.53 16.80
CA ARG A 575 15.44 7.12 17.11
C ARG A 575 16.69 6.31 17.50
N GLY A 576 17.85 6.95 17.65
CA GLY A 576 19.10 6.32 18.07
C GLY A 576 19.87 5.62 16.94
N TRP A 577 19.56 5.92 15.68
CA TRP A 577 20.28 5.34 14.54
C TRP A 577 21.53 6.15 14.22
N GLN A 578 22.59 5.45 13.79
CA GLN A 578 23.89 6.06 13.47
C GLN A 578 24.20 5.89 11.98
N GLU A 579 24.34 7.01 11.26
CA GLU A 579 24.79 7.00 9.85
C GLU A 579 26.23 6.48 9.76
N LYS A 580 26.49 5.56 8.83
CA LYS A 580 27.84 5.08 8.54
C LYS A 580 28.52 6.05 7.58
N ALA A 581 29.75 6.45 7.93
CA ALA A 581 30.53 7.40 7.14
C ALA A 581 31.00 6.84 5.78
N ASP A 582 31.05 5.51 5.64
CA ASP A 582 31.58 4.84 4.44
C ASP A 582 30.48 4.55 3.41
N GLY A 583 30.69 5.00 2.17
CA GLY A 583 29.88 4.60 1.02
C GLY A 583 28.56 5.37 0.81
N ALA A 584 28.34 6.48 1.51
CA ALA A 584 27.18 7.32 1.27
C ALA A 584 27.23 7.97 -0.13
N ILE A 585 26.17 7.75 -0.92
CA ILE A 585 25.99 8.39 -2.22
C ILE A 585 24.96 9.49 -2.03
N VAL A 586 25.32 10.76 -2.20
CA VAL A 586 24.35 11.86 -2.17
C VAL A 586 24.58 12.73 -3.39
N THR A 587 23.58 12.77 -4.27
CA THR A 587 23.54 13.66 -5.43
C THR A 587 22.26 14.50 -5.38
N ALA A 588 22.08 15.41 -6.34
CA ALA A 588 20.87 16.20 -6.45
C ALA A 588 19.60 15.35 -6.70
N GLU A 589 19.75 14.14 -7.26
CA GLU A 589 18.62 13.32 -7.73
C GLU A 589 18.47 11.97 -7.00
N ARG A 590 19.50 11.54 -6.25
CA ARG A 590 19.43 10.33 -5.45
C ARG A 590 20.27 10.44 -4.19
N ALA A 591 19.85 9.74 -3.14
CA ALA A 591 20.68 9.53 -1.97
C ALA A 591 20.63 8.06 -1.53
N GLU A 592 21.75 7.50 -1.13
CA GLU A 592 21.85 6.17 -0.53
C GLU A 592 22.75 6.26 0.69
N LEU A 593 22.19 5.95 1.87
CA LEU A 593 22.88 6.04 3.15
C LEU A 593 22.68 4.76 3.94
N ALA A 594 23.76 4.25 4.52
CA ALA A 594 23.71 3.13 5.43
C ALA A 594 23.62 3.64 6.88
N PHE A 595 22.77 3.02 7.67
CA PHE A 595 22.60 3.30 9.10
C PHE A 595 22.82 2.04 9.94
N THR A 596 23.20 2.25 11.19
CA THR A 596 23.16 1.25 12.26
C THR A 596 22.00 1.60 13.17
N SER A 597 20.95 0.78 13.17
CA SER A 597 19.79 0.93 14.05
C SER A 597 19.92 0.04 15.29
N PRO A 598 19.08 0.23 16.33
CA PRO A 598 19.05 -0.66 17.49
C PRO A 598 18.81 -2.14 17.16
N GLU A 599 18.07 -2.44 16.08
CA GLU A 599 17.74 -3.83 15.69
C GLU A 599 18.72 -4.43 14.66
N GLY A 600 19.53 -3.60 14.01
CA GLY A 600 20.48 -4.06 12.99
C GLY A 600 20.81 -3.02 11.90
N PRO A 601 21.48 -3.43 10.81
CA PRO A 601 21.82 -2.52 9.72
C PRO A 601 20.58 -2.09 8.95
N ALA A 602 20.59 -0.85 8.49
CA ALA A 602 19.54 -0.31 7.65
C ALA A 602 20.13 0.49 6.48
N VAL A 603 19.37 0.62 5.39
CA VAL A 603 19.74 1.40 4.21
C VAL A 603 18.57 2.28 3.84
N LEU A 604 18.83 3.58 3.72
CA LEU A 604 17.91 4.57 3.17
C LEU A 604 18.30 4.84 1.72
N LYS A 605 17.35 4.70 0.81
CA LYS A 605 17.45 5.09 -0.60
C LYS A 605 16.40 6.14 -0.91
N LEU A 606 16.84 7.25 -1.47
CA LEU A 606 16.02 8.33 -1.97
C LEU A 606 16.25 8.47 -3.47
N GLY A 607 15.17 8.71 -4.23
CA GLY A 607 15.23 8.99 -5.66
C GLY A 607 14.28 10.10 -6.05
N ARG A 608 14.57 10.79 -7.14
CA ARG A 608 13.63 11.75 -7.75
C ARG A 608 12.74 11.03 -8.76
N ALA A 609 11.42 11.18 -8.63
CA ALA A 609 10.45 10.73 -9.62
C ALA A 609 9.46 11.86 -9.89
N ARG A 610 9.56 12.48 -11.09
CA ARG A 610 8.79 13.68 -11.45
C ARG A 610 9.06 14.82 -10.44
N ASP A 611 8.01 15.31 -9.78
CA ASP A 611 8.00 16.35 -8.76
C ASP A 611 7.99 15.79 -7.32
N GLU A 612 8.09 14.46 -7.14
CA GLU A 612 8.16 13.81 -5.81
C GLU A 612 9.51 13.11 -5.54
N THR A 613 9.85 12.97 -4.26
CA THR A 613 11.00 12.19 -3.78
C THR A 613 10.49 10.83 -3.32
N THR A 614 10.94 9.77 -3.98
CA THR A 614 10.66 8.39 -3.58
C THR A 614 11.62 7.96 -2.48
N VAL A 615 11.10 7.20 -1.52
CA VAL A 615 11.83 6.70 -0.36
C VAL A 615 11.73 5.18 -0.33
N SER A 616 12.85 4.50 -0.10
CA SER A 616 12.92 3.12 0.37
C SER A 616 13.85 3.08 1.58
N LEU A 617 13.30 2.81 2.77
CA LEU A 617 14.05 2.63 4.00
C LEU A 617 13.92 1.16 4.44
N VAL A 618 15.01 0.41 4.32
CA VAL A 618 15.05 -1.02 4.64
C VAL A 618 15.88 -1.24 5.90
N GLN A 619 15.28 -1.84 6.91
CA GLN A 619 15.94 -2.28 8.14
C GLN A 619 15.98 -3.81 8.18
N ARG A 620 17.16 -4.36 8.47
CA ARG A 620 17.38 -5.80 8.67
C ARG A 620 17.60 -6.10 10.14
N ASN A 621 17.09 -7.23 10.62
CA ASN A 621 17.28 -7.73 11.98
C ASN A 621 18.08 -9.05 11.96
N PRO A 622 19.43 -8.99 12.04
CA PRO A 622 20.28 -10.17 11.97
C PRO A 622 20.06 -11.13 13.14
N GLN A 623 19.69 -10.61 14.33
CA GLN A 623 19.44 -11.45 15.50
C GLN A 623 18.18 -12.30 15.32
N ALA A 624 17.09 -11.71 14.82
CA ALA A 624 15.87 -12.45 14.51
C ALA A 624 16.12 -13.47 13.38
N ALA A 625 16.83 -13.08 12.33
CA ALA A 625 17.18 -13.98 11.22
C ALA A 625 18.06 -15.17 11.67
N ALA A 626 19.03 -14.93 12.56
CA ALA A 626 19.86 -15.98 13.14
C ALA A 626 19.07 -16.93 14.06
N LYS A 627 18.22 -16.39 14.95
CA LYS A 627 17.33 -17.19 15.81
C LYS A 627 16.36 -18.06 15.00
N ALA A 628 15.89 -17.52 13.87
CA ALA A 628 14.99 -18.22 12.95
C ALA A 628 15.71 -19.23 12.03
N ASP A 629 17.04 -19.27 12.04
CA ASP A 629 17.88 -20.11 11.18
C ASP A 629 17.68 -19.84 9.68
N ILE A 630 17.42 -18.57 9.33
CA ILE A 630 17.24 -18.13 7.93
C ILE A 630 18.42 -17.30 7.43
N MET A 631 19.44 -17.09 8.27
CA MET A 631 20.62 -16.31 7.93
C MET A 631 21.40 -16.95 6.76
N PRO A 632 21.62 -16.24 5.65
CA PRO A 632 22.38 -16.79 4.53
C PRO A 632 23.83 -17.10 4.89
N LYS A 633 24.42 -18.09 4.24
CA LYS A 633 25.85 -18.36 4.35
C LYS A 633 26.65 -17.19 3.80
N ALA A 634 27.86 -16.97 4.35
CA ALA A 634 28.74 -15.90 3.91
C ALA A 634 28.98 -15.98 2.38
N GLY A 635 28.71 -14.87 1.68
CA GLY A 635 28.85 -14.79 0.23
C GLY A 635 27.75 -15.47 -0.61
N GLN A 636 26.72 -16.03 0.03
CA GLN A 636 25.59 -16.71 -0.64
C GLN A 636 24.25 -16.05 -0.28
N ALA A 637 23.23 -16.35 -1.07
CA ALA A 637 21.82 -16.12 -0.75
C ALA A 637 21.21 -17.41 -0.19
N ARG A 638 20.13 -17.28 0.59
CA ARG A 638 19.32 -18.41 1.04
C ARG A 638 17.94 -18.37 0.43
N LEU A 639 17.50 -19.48 -0.15
CA LEU A 639 16.18 -19.67 -0.69
C LEU A 639 15.39 -20.59 0.24
N MET A 640 14.19 -20.18 0.62
CA MET A 640 13.23 -20.94 1.41
C MET A 640 12.04 -21.27 0.54
N LEU A 641 11.63 -22.52 0.51
CA LEU A 641 10.59 -23.01 -0.37
C LEU A 641 9.35 -23.35 0.43
N GLY A 642 8.21 -22.78 0.06
CA GLY A 642 6.92 -23.10 0.68
C GLY A 642 5.89 -23.53 -0.36
N ASN A 643 4.91 -24.33 0.08
CA ASN A 643 3.84 -24.86 -0.72
C ASN A 643 2.52 -24.81 0.07
N MET A 644 1.67 -23.85 -0.29
CA MET A 644 0.33 -23.65 0.27
C MET A 644 -0.71 -24.53 -0.42
N GLY A 645 -0.30 -25.30 -1.43
CA GLY A 645 -1.17 -26.21 -2.17
C GLY A 645 -1.41 -27.54 -1.45
N PRO A 646 -2.50 -28.23 -1.78
CA PRO A 646 -2.87 -29.52 -1.17
C PRO A 646 -2.05 -30.70 -1.70
N LYS A 647 -1.13 -30.48 -2.64
CA LYS A 647 -0.34 -31.53 -3.31
C LYS A 647 1.15 -31.19 -3.28
N GLU A 648 2.01 -32.20 -3.30
CA GLU A 648 3.47 -32.02 -3.42
C GLU A 648 3.82 -31.22 -4.69
N ALA A 649 4.79 -30.31 -4.54
CA ALA A 649 5.36 -29.54 -5.63
C ALA A 649 6.84 -29.88 -5.80
N SER A 650 7.34 -29.83 -7.03
CA SER A 650 8.76 -30.01 -7.33
C SER A 650 9.30 -28.74 -7.98
N LEU A 651 10.24 -28.08 -7.32
CA LEU A 651 10.89 -26.88 -7.84
C LEU A 651 12.33 -27.20 -8.24
N THR A 652 12.69 -26.91 -9.49
CA THR A 652 14.06 -27.04 -9.98
C THR A 652 14.67 -25.66 -10.15
N ILE A 653 15.77 -25.37 -9.47
CA ILE A 653 16.53 -24.13 -9.60
C ILE A 653 18.03 -24.45 -9.53
N ASN A 654 18.85 -23.80 -10.35
CA ASN A 654 20.31 -24.07 -10.40
C ASN A 654 20.66 -25.56 -10.59
N ASN A 655 19.93 -26.26 -11.47
CA ASN A 655 20.02 -27.72 -11.68
C ASN A 655 19.78 -28.59 -10.44
N GLN A 656 19.22 -28.03 -9.37
CA GLN A 656 18.83 -28.75 -8.17
C GLN A 656 17.32 -28.83 -8.09
N THR A 657 16.79 -30.06 -7.97
CA THR A 657 15.36 -30.30 -7.82
C THR A 657 15.04 -30.56 -6.36
N VAL A 658 14.15 -29.74 -5.79
CA VAL A 658 13.68 -29.86 -4.42
C VAL A 658 12.18 -30.19 -4.42
N LYS A 659 11.82 -31.25 -3.70
CA LYS A 659 10.41 -31.60 -3.45
C LYS A 659 9.91 -30.85 -2.23
N ILE A 660 8.76 -30.23 -2.37
CA ILE A 660 8.11 -29.39 -1.35
C ILE A 660 6.77 -30.04 -1.02
N ALA A 661 6.69 -30.69 0.14
CA ALA A 661 5.46 -31.33 0.60
C ALA A 661 4.30 -30.33 0.71
N ALA A 662 3.07 -30.82 0.58
CA ALA A 662 1.88 -29.99 0.79
C ALA A 662 1.89 -29.37 2.20
N GLY A 663 1.67 -28.05 2.28
CA GLY A 663 1.69 -27.30 3.54
C GLY A 663 3.08 -26.96 4.11
N ALA A 664 4.18 -27.40 3.48
CA ALA A 664 5.53 -27.04 3.92
C ALA A 664 5.81 -25.54 3.68
N GLY A 665 6.53 -24.87 4.59
CA GLY A 665 6.74 -23.41 4.54
C GLY A 665 5.48 -22.58 4.82
N GLY A 666 4.40 -23.21 5.31
CA GLY A 666 3.13 -22.55 5.67
C GLY A 666 2.95 -22.38 7.18
N PRO A 667 1.82 -21.82 7.63
CA PRO A 667 1.59 -21.52 9.05
C PRO A 667 1.73 -22.73 10.00
N GLN A 668 1.44 -23.93 9.51
CA GLN A 668 1.55 -25.18 10.29
C GLN A 668 2.94 -25.82 10.24
N SER A 669 3.75 -25.50 9.23
CA SER A 669 5.12 -25.98 9.06
C SER A 669 5.97 -24.84 8.51
N PRO A 670 6.30 -23.84 9.34
CA PRO A 670 6.85 -22.56 8.88
C PRO A 670 8.25 -22.70 8.26
N LYS A 671 8.96 -23.79 8.58
CA LYS A 671 10.26 -24.12 7.97
C LYS A 671 10.07 -25.10 6.82
N GLY A 672 9.98 -24.57 5.61
CA GLY A 672 10.07 -25.35 4.38
C GLY A 672 11.52 -25.70 3.99
N PRO A 673 11.73 -26.49 2.92
CA PRO A 673 13.06 -26.80 2.42
C PRO A 673 13.87 -25.53 2.12
N MET A 674 15.16 -25.55 2.46
CA MET A 674 16.07 -24.43 2.23
C MET A 674 17.19 -24.81 1.27
N LEU A 675 17.61 -23.86 0.45
CA LEU A 675 18.69 -24.02 -0.51
C LEU A 675 19.58 -22.78 -0.49
N ASP A 676 20.89 -22.95 -0.30
CA ASP A 676 21.83 -21.85 -0.46
C ASP A 676 22.25 -21.74 -1.93
N LEU A 677 22.24 -20.51 -2.46
CA LEU A 677 22.58 -20.20 -3.85
C LEU A 677 23.65 -19.12 -3.90
N PRO A 678 24.62 -19.19 -4.83
CA PRO A 678 25.46 -18.04 -5.14
C PRO A 678 24.63 -16.81 -5.56
N PRO A 679 25.16 -15.59 -5.46
CA PRO A 679 24.51 -14.40 -6.00
C PRO A 679 24.40 -14.50 -7.51
N GLY A 680 23.25 -14.14 -8.08
CA GLY A 680 23.02 -14.21 -9.52
C GLY A 680 21.54 -14.27 -9.91
N LYS A 681 21.31 -14.35 -11.22
CA LYS A 681 19.98 -14.53 -11.81
C LYS A 681 19.77 -15.99 -12.16
N TYR A 682 18.73 -16.59 -11.61
CA TYR A 682 18.39 -18.00 -11.78
C TYR A 682 17.04 -18.13 -12.47
N GLN A 683 16.94 -19.08 -13.40
CA GLN A 683 15.66 -19.60 -13.87
C GLN A 683 15.26 -20.76 -12.94
N TYR A 684 14.00 -20.79 -12.52
CA TYR A 684 13.42 -21.90 -11.79
C TYR A 684 12.20 -22.45 -12.51
N ALA A 685 12.01 -23.76 -12.40
CA ALA A 685 10.87 -24.46 -12.98
C ALA A 685 10.07 -25.14 -11.87
N LEU A 686 8.79 -24.79 -11.75
CA LEU A 686 7.83 -25.43 -10.86
C LEU A 686 7.06 -26.52 -11.61
N ARG A 687 6.98 -27.71 -11.02
CA ARG A 687 6.17 -28.84 -11.49
C ARG A 687 5.16 -29.23 -10.44
N LEU A 688 3.90 -29.33 -10.87
CA LEU A 688 2.79 -29.84 -10.06
C LEU A 688 2.16 -31.06 -10.75
N PRO A 689 1.66 -32.05 -9.98
CA PRO A 689 1.00 -33.22 -10.54
C PRO A 689 -0.18 -32.83 -11.46
N GLY A 690 -0.16 -33.33 -12.70
CA GLY A 690 -1.23 -33.09 -13.68
C GLY A 690 -1.22 -31.71 -14.34
N ARG A 691 -0.14 -30.94 -14.20
CA ARG A 691 0.02 -29.62 -14.85
C ARG A 691 1.36 -29.50 -15.58
N PRO A 692 1.42 -28.72 -16.67
CA PRO A 692 2.69 -28.42 -17.34
C PRO A 692 3.64 -27.65 -16.40
N ALA A 693 4.95 -27.83 -16.59
CA ALA A 693 5.96 -27.11 -15.84
C ALA A 693 5.88 -25.60 -16.15
N ARG A 694 5.94 -24.76 -15.11
CA ARG A 694 6.01 -23.30 -15.24
C ARG A 694 7.42 -22.83 -14.95
N THR A 695 7.93 -21.90 -15.74
CA THR A 695 9.29 -21.37 -15.62
C THR A 695 9.27 -19.88 -15.39
N GLU A 696 10.01 -19.41 -14.38
CA GLU A 696 10.15 -18.01 -14.00
C GLU A 696 11.60 -17.72 -13.56
N SER A 697 11.94 -16.45 -13.34
CA SER A 697 13.29 -16.05 -12.93
C SER A 697 13.34 -15.32 -11.60
N LEU A 698 14.37 -15.62 -10.79
CA LEU A 698 14.67 -14.96 -9.52
C LEU A 698 16.11 -14.42 -9.56
N THR A 699 16.31 -13.17 -9.12
CA THR A 699 17.64 -12.60 -8.90
C THR A 699 17.90 -12.55 -7.40
N VAL A 700 19.03 -13.06 -6.93
CA VAL A 700 19.42 -13.07 -5.52
C VAL A 700 20.79 -12.42 -5.33
N ALA A 701 20.97 -11.64 -4.26
CA ALA A 701 22.27 -11.06 -3.90
C ALA A 701 22.90 -11.77 -2.69
N ALA A 702 24.20 -11.57 -2.49
CA ALA A 702 24.91 -12.11 -1.33
C ALA A 702 24.31 -11.53 -0.03
N GLY A 703 24.02 -12.40 0.94
CA GLY A 703 23.45 -11.99 2.21
C GLY A 703 21.93 -11.77 2.19
N ASP A 704 21.25 -12.07 1.08
CA ASP A 704 19.78 -12.06 1.02
C ASP A 704 19.18 -13.41 1.38
N ALA A 705 18.02 -13.38 2.03
CA ALA A 705 17.14 -14.55 2.13
C ALA A 705 15.84 -14.31 1.37
N TRP A 706 15.41 -15.28 0.56
CA TRP A 706 14.21 -15.23 -0.26
C TRP A 706 13.28 -16.39 0.06
N GLY A 707 11.98 -16.13 0.12
CA GLY A 707 10.93 -17.14 0.15
C GLY A 707 10.29 -17.29 -1.23
N LEU A 708 10.14 -18.52 -1.73
CA LEU A 708 9.29 -18.84 -2.88
C LEU A 708 8.08 -19.62 -2.38
N LEU A 709 6.93 -18.98 -2.35
CA LEU A 709 5.67 -19.59 -1.88
C LEU A 709 4.83 -20.04 -3.08
N VAL A 710 4.63 -21.34 -3.20
CA VAL A 710 3.74 -21.94 -4.20
C VAL A 710 2.31 -21.86 -3.68
N GLY A 711 1.44 -21.14 -4.39
CA GLY A 711 0.01 -21.04 -4.09
C GLY A 711 -0.78 -22.30 -4.47
N PRO A 712 -2.06 -22.41 -4.05
CA PRO A 712 -2.92 -23.57 -4.36
C PRO A 712 -3.12 -23.81 -5.85
N ASN A 713 -3.02 -22.75 -6.66
CA ASN A 713 -3.17 -22.78 -8.11
C ASN A 713 -1.83 -22.94 -8.85
N GLY A 714 -0.71 -23.08 -8.14
CA GLY A 714 0.62 -23.20 -8.73
C GLY A 714 1.23 -21.90 -9.24
N ASP A 715 0.74 -20.76 -8.74
CA ASP A 715 1.41 -19.47 -8.87
C ASP A 715 2.53 -19.39 -7.81
N VAL A 716 3.66 -18.77 -8.11
CA VAL A 716 4.79 -18.64 -7.18
C VAL A 716 4.91 -17.18 -6.76
N LEU A 717 4.93 -16.93 -5.46
CA LEU A 717 5.16 -15.61 -4.90
C LEU A 717 6.59 -15.53 -4.34
N PRO A 718 7.50 -14.76 -4.96
CA PRO A 718 8.79 -14.45 -4.39
C PRO A 718 8.67 -13.35 -3.33
N LEU A 719 9.25 -13.59 -2.16
CA LEU A 719 9.29 -12.65 -1.04
C LEU A 719 10.73 -12.48 -0.56
N GLN A 720 11.22 -11.26 -0.49
CA GLN A 720 12.54 -11.00 0.11
C GLN A 720 12.40 -11.00 1.64
N MET A 721 12.85 -12.09 2.25
CA MET A 721 12.68 -12.36 3.68
C MET A 721 13.73 -11.64 4.53
N TYR A 722 14.95 -11.49 4.02
CA TYR A 722 16.05 -10.78 4.69
C TYR A 722 16.85 -9.99 3.66
#